data_AF-A0A1E4ISN7-F1
#
_entry.id   AF-A0A1E4ISN7-F1
#
_cell.length_a   1.000
_cell.length_b   1.000
_cell.length_c   1.000
_cell.angle_alpha   90.00
_cell.angle_beta   90.00
_cell.angle_gamma   90.00
#
_symmetry.space_group_name_H-M   'P 1'
#
loop_
_entity.id
_entity.type
_entity.pdbx_description
1 polymer ?
#
loop_
_entity_poly.entity_id
_entity_poly.type
_entity_poly.pdbx_seq_one_letter_code
_entity_poly.pdbx_strand_id
1 'polypeptide(L)'
;MLLRFIGQVAHGHAPNLSSLRALVTPSAAHAPSSFSVTGNTQEAVAVSNSAGNALSLTGTSVGSGAGVANVQVVDGNSSVEAQLLGATATAYLGTHSTDSSVALTNNLQRAVGYANSASNTLNVAANSANVASVTAPASIVTPVGNNVNAGYSVLSNQSALGDVTATAAGTAQILPVSSLQVLIEGNVTRGTVTNEGNAYVGAAYGNDVANSAKLALGTGVTTTGFSSVANVTSVQNVAGAVAATASGGSVVNTSIEDNLANSSVSTSNNQIQALAVGNRASGNTLSVTGNALSTANTAAARLGAVSNGGVLTTDASFSVQNVQTGSGSVIASQRDMTTNPAAPTAAQVRTSIGGSVTGSTVASNGNSSSASATSNSATNGLTLAGTTIATSGALQNAQSTSADVSALIGLAGTAAVAPSPAVPFQYQGKGTLSGTFDAGTDTYLLASGSVVTTTVTSEAQAAYLAANGWTRTTPTSLELHRDLSGTTISSSLYNALNTPVGNTYAGIIPASGGSPAVPNQGGVTVAVAGAVTNSQLSVNGNTANGAVTGNTATNSVSVTGGNIAAGSGNTVATAGNLPLAAGTGAQADHALSNVQQVNEGASLTTSVFGTYAVDTTAGAAISGSTVSVSNNSQRGSAVANTASNSVALSGNSVATITALSSQQGSAAAVSASSALELYAPGAVSNSSVALTGNKNVSLGVINDVTNTLAVSGTNVTPVGAAVNANLTSATATGDHVLKNNQVATTSVASTASTRLYNQDQFAAATTGLVNSSVTVTGNSTTAEASANRADNSVALNGAALQGANAGLVNTQNSSAAVTSNATTSATFQLNGTAPATAAALNSGVTIDGNSTTALARGNAATNALNVAAGSSYGTSTAATAGSTPAGTQATAAVLNTQGNTGAVTSNATGTYQVALNGVGTGTAPGLTNGTAAITGNTVAAQAYGNSATNTLTVTAPATGRPTAAIGNYQTNSGAIVATATGVSYGAGVTGAVSGSTLRAAGNQVTATAVGNSAVSTIASAR
;
A
#
# COMPACT_ATOMS: atom_id res chain seq x y z
N MET A 1 -10.42 6.23 -40.17
CA MET A 1 -10.85 7.63 -40.42
C MET A 1 -10.47 8.44 -39.18
N LEU A 2 -9.45 9.29 -39.29
CA LEU A 2 -8.83 9.98 -38.16
C LEU A 2 -9.56 11.31 -37.94
N LEU A 3 -10.48 11.39 -36.97
CA LEU A 3 -11.14 12.64 -36.60
C LEU A 3 -10.50 13.19 -35.32
N ARG A 4 -9.68 14.22 -35.48
CA ARG A 4 -8.99 14.94 -34.40
C ARG A 4 -9.88 16.09 -33.95
N PHE A 5 -10.58 15.95 -32.83
CA PHE A 5 -11.26 17.09 -32.20
C PHE A 5 -10.25 17.86 -31.33
N ILE A 6 -9.96 19.09 -31.73
CA ILE A 6 -9.21 20.05 -30.93
C ILE A 6 -10.25 20.95 -30.26
N GLY A 7 -10.44 20.81 -28.95
CA GLY A 7 -11.26 21.71 -28.14
C GLY A 7 -10.47 22.97 -27.79
N GLN A 8 -10.95 24.12 -28.25
CA GLN A 8 -10.37 25.44 -27.98
C GLN A 8 -10.88 25.97 -26.63
N VAL A 9 -10.00 26.62 -25.89
CA VAL A 9 -10.23 27.25 -24.58
C VAL A 9 -11.23 28.41 -24.69
N ALA A 10 -12.35 28.34 -23.96
CA ALA A 10 -13.17 29.49 -23.61
C ALA A 10 -13.87 29.24 -22.26
N HIS A 11 -13.79 30.22 -21.35
CA HIS A 11 -14.44 30.22 -20.05
C HIS A 11 -15.95 29.96 -20.16
N GLY A 12 -16.41 28.83 -19.63
CA GLY A 12 -17.81 28.49 -19.49
C GLY A 12 -18.00 26.98 -19.32
N HIS A 13 -18.56 26.55 -18.19
CA HIS A 13 -18.95 25.18 -17.90
C HIS A 13 -19.78 24.57 -19.05
N ALA A 14 -19.15 23.76 -19.89
CA ALA A 14 -19.82 22.87 -20.83
C ALA A 14 -19.28 21.45 -20.59
N PRO A 15 -20.12 20.46 -20.19
CA PRO A 15 -19.67 19.09 -20.03
C PRO A 15 -19.23 18.52 -21.39
N ASN A 16 -18.01 17.98 -21.44
CA ASN A 16 -17.42 17.39 -22.64
C ASN A 16 -18.05 16.00 -22.87
N LEU A 17 -19.26 15.97 -23.43
CA LEU A 17 -19.99 14.75 -23.78
C LEU A 17 -19.48 14.18 -25.11
N SER A 18 -18.29 13.57 -25.11
CA SER A 18 -17.83 12.76 -26.25
C SER A 18 -18.29 11.31 -26.09
N SER A 19 -18.94 10.77 -27.12
CA SER A 19 -19.24 9.33 -27.18
C SER A 19 -18.59 8.74 -28.42
N LEU A 20 -17.85 7.64 -28.24
CA LEU A 20 -17.28 6.88 -29.34
C LEU A 20 -18.02 5.55 -29.44
N ARG A 21 -18.86 5.43 -30.46
CA ARG A 21 -19.72 4.27 -30.66
C ARG A 21 -19.48 3.67 -32.04
N ALA A 22 -19.23 2.38 -32.06
CA ALA A 22 -19.56 1.57 -33.22
C ALA A 22 -20.93 0.93 -32.93
N LEU A 23 -21.85 0.95 -33.90
CA LEU A 23 -23.23 0.48 -33.75
C LEU A 23 -23.63 -0.36 -34.97
N VAL A 24 -24.18 -1.55 -34.72
CA VAL A 24 -24.94 -2.33 -35.71
C VAL A 24 -26.37 -2.50 -35.19
N THR A 25 -27.34 -2.03 -35.97
CA THR A 25 -28.78 -2.10 -35.66
C THR A 25 -29.39 -3.43 -36.13
N PRO A 26 -30.57 -3.83 -35.62
CA PRO A 26 -31.11 -5.16 -35.84
C PRO A 26 -31.48 -5.37 -37.31
N SER A 27 -30.72 -6.21 -38.01
CA SER A 27 -31.17 -6.91 -39.22
C SER A 27 -30.58 -8.33 -39.20
N ALA A 28 -31.17 -9.25 -39.98
CA ALA A 28 -30.95 -10.70 -39.86
C ALA A 28 -29.47 -11.14 -39.83
N ALA A 29 -29.22 -12.30 -39.21
CA ALA A 29 -27.93 -12.95 -39.00
C ALA A 29 -26.81 -12.51 -39.97
N HIS A 30 -25.78 -11.87 -39.43
CA HIS A 30 -24.66 -11.36 -40.21
C HIS A 30 -23.72 -12.48 -40.68
N ALA A 31 -23.19 -12.31 -41.89
CA ALA A 31 -22.03 -13.08 -42.37
C ALA A 31 -20.80 -12.84 -41.46
N PRO A 32 -19.78 -13.73 -41.46
CA PRO A 32 -18.57 -13.57 -40.66
C PRO A 32 -17.99 -12.15 -40.78
N SER A 33 -17.97 -11.40 -39.68
CA SER A 33 -17.64 -9.97 -39.65
C SER A 33 -16.71 -9.62 -38.48
N SER A 34 -15.96 -8.53 -38.61
CA SER A 34 -15.13 -7.98 -37.54
C SER A 34 -15.56 -6.57 -37.17
N PHE A 35 -15.76 -6.31 -35.89
CA PHE A 35 -16.18 -5.04 -35.34
C PHE A 35 -15.23 -4.60 -34.24
N SER A 36 -14.61 -3.43 -34.38
CA SER A 36 -13.52 -3.04 -33.48
C SER A 36 -13.52 -1.55 -33.17
N VAL A 37 -13.45 -1.21 -31.88
CA VAL A 37 -13.19 0.13 -31.35
C VAL A 37 -11.82 0.10 -30.68
N THR A 38 -10.78 0.55 -31.39
CA THR A 38 -9.40 0.34 -30.95
C THR A 38 -8.55 1.60 -30.96
N GLY A 39 -7.66 1.74 -29.97
CA GLY A 39 -6.63 2.78 -29.96
C GLY A 39 -7.15 4.21 -29.78
N ASN A 40 -8.35 4.41 -29.25
CA ASN A 40 -8.95 5.75 -29.14
C ASN A 40 -8.53 6.44 -27.84
N THR A 41 -8.53 7.77 -27.83
CA THR A 41 -8.25 8.58 -26.64
C THR A 41 -9.36 9.60 -26.42
N GLN A 42 -9.94 9.64 -25.22
CA GLN A 42 -10.83 10.69 -24.74
C GLN A 42 -10.20 11.30 -23.49
N GLU A 43 -9.95 12.61 -23.51
CA GLU A 43 -9.13 13.23 -22.48
C GLU A 43 -9.61 14.63 -22.10
N ALA A 44 -9.52 14.93 -20.80
CA ALA A 44 -9.59 16.28 -20.25
C ALA A 44 -8.25 16.62 -19.58
N VAL A 45 -7.61 17.72 -19.97
CA VAL A 45 -6.37 18.21 -19.35
C VAL A 45 -6.57 19.65 -18.89
N ALA A 46 -6.25 19.93 -17.62
CA ALA A 46 -6.23 21.27 -17.06
C ALA A 46 -4.84 21.57 -16.49
N VAL A 47 -4.27 22.71 -16.86
CA VAL A 47 -2.95 23.18 -16.40
C VAL A 47 -3.08 24.65 -16.06
N SER A 48 -2.72 25.06 -14.83
CA SER A 48 -2.67 26.50 -14.49
C SER A 48 -1.38 27.13 -15.01
N ASN A 49 -0.22 26.68 -14.53
CA ASN A 49 1.07 27.18 -14.98
C ASN A 49 1.92 26.06 -15.59
N SER A 50 2.54 26.34 -16.73
CA SER A 50 3.54 25.46 -17.37
C SER A 50 4.76 26.27 -17.80
N ALA A 51 5.97 25.78 -17.52
CA ALA A 51 7.21 26.44 -17.91
C ALA A 51 8.30 25.44 -18.31
N GLY A 52 9.02 25.75 -19.40
CA GLY A 52 10.20 25.02 -19.84
C GLY A 52 11.35 26.00 -20.07
N ASN A 53 12.29 26.08 -19.14
CA ASN A 53 13.43 27.00 -19.23
C ASN A 53 14.71 26.22 -19.54
N ALA A 54 15.41 26.64 -20.58
CA ALA A 54 16.69 26.05 -20.96
C ALA A 54 17.71 27.16 -21.23
N LEU A 55 18.85 27.10 -20.55
CA LEU A 55 20.00 27.97 -20.80
C LEU A 55 21.21 27.11 -21.13
N SER A 56 21.83 27.34 -22.28
CA SER A 56 23.08 26.67 -22.62
C SER A 56 24.19 27.66 -22.95
N LEU A 57 25.38 27.39 -22.41
CA LEU A 57 26.60 28.12 -22.65
C LEU A 57 27.65 27.20 -23.27
N THR A 58 28.22 27.61 -24.40
CA THR A 58 29.31 26.88 -25.06
C THR A 58 30.46 27.82 -25.37
N GLY A 59 31.70 27.43 -25.07
CA GLY A 59 32.85 28.26 -25.39
C GLY A 59 34.18 27.66 -24.94
N THR A 60 35.30 28.35 -25.17
CA THR A 60 36.59 27.94 -24.62
C THR A 60 36.66 28.28 -23.13
N SER A 61 36.30 29.50 -22.76
CA SER A 61 36.09 29.92 -21.38
C SER A 61 34.70 30.55 -21.27
N VAL A 62 33.94 30.17 -20.25
CA VAL A 62 32.66 30.79 -19.90
C VAL A 62 32.85 31.74 -18.71
N GLY A 63 32.07 32.83 -18.69
CA GLY A 63 32.18 33.92 -17.72
C GLY A 63 31.82 33.54 -16.28
N SER A 64 31.66 34.54 -15.41
CA SER A 64 31.54 34.34 -13.95
C SER A 64 30.24 33.70 -13.46
N GLY A 65 29.24 33.51 -14.33
CA GLY A 65 28.02 32.80 -13.95
C GLY A 65 26.88 32.86 -14.95
N ALA A 66 25.89 31.99 -14.75
CA ALA A 66 24.62 31.94 -15.45
C ALA A 66 23.55 31.27 -14.57
N GLY A 67 22.30 31.71 -14.70
CA GLY A 67 21.23 31.25 -13.83
C GLY A 67 19.92 31.05 -14.57
N VAL A 68 19.15 30.06 -14.13
CA VAL A 68 17.72 29.90 -14.47
C VAL A 68 16.93 30.04 -13.18
N ALA A 69 16.01 31.00 -13.13
CA ALA A 69 15.08 31.17 -12.03
C ALA A 69 13.65 31.04 -12.54
N ASN A 70 12.87 30.16 -11.92
CA ASN A 70 11.48 29.90 -12.28
C ASN A 70 10.61 29.99 -11.02
N VAL A 71 9.64 30.90 -11.04
CA VAL A 71 8.68 31.09 -9.95
C VAL A 71 7.28 30.93 -10.52
N GLN A 72 6.50 29.99 -9.98
CA GLN A 72 5.11 29.78 -10.38
C GLN A 72 4.23 29.76 -9.14
N VAL A 73 3.11 30.48 -9.19
CA VAL A 73 2.16 30.57 -8.08
C VAL A 73 0.76 30.40 -8.64
N VAL A 74 0.03 29.42 -8.12
CA VAL A 74 -1.42 29.31 -8.22
C VAL A 74 -1.98 29.84 -6.90
N ASP A 75 -2.75 30.92 -6.97
CA ASP A 75 -3.38 31.49 -5.78
C ASP A 75 -4.53 30.60 -5.24
N GLY A 76 -4.97 30.88 -4.01
CA GLY A 76 -6.01 30.08 -3.34
C GLY A 76 -7.40 30.18 -3.97
N ASN A 77 -7.62 31.12 -4.89
CA ASN A 77 -8.90 31.36 -5.55
C ASN A 77 -8.95 30.79 -6.98
N SER A 78 -7.83 30.25 -7.46
CA SER A 78 -7.65 29.74 -8.82
C SER A 78 -7.59 28.21 -8.81
N SER A 79 -8.73 27.55 -8.65
CA SER A 79 -8.80 26.08 -8.74
C SER A 79 -8.50 25.59 -10.16
N VAL A 80 -7.87 24.42 -10.25
CA VAL A 80 -7.58 23.71 -11.49
C VAL A 80 -8.43 22.46 -11.52
N GLU A 81 -9.29 22.34 -12.53
CA GLU A 81 -10.24 21.23 -12.62
C GLU A 81 -10.23 20.60 -14.01
N ALA A 82 -9.92 19.30 -14.07
CA ALA A 82 -10.05 18.48 -15.26
C ALA A 82 -11.19 17.45 -15.07
N GLN A 83 -12.22 17.54 -15.90
CA GLN A 83 -13.40 16.68 -15.81
C GLN A 83 -13.65 15.92 -17.11
N LEU A 84 -13.63 14.60 -17.04
CA LEU A 84 -14.10 13.69 -18.08
C LEU A 84 -15.36 12.99 -17.56
N LEU A 85 -16.53 13.62 -17.76
CA LEU A 85 -17.81 13.14 -17.26
C LEU A 85 -18.62 12.48 -18.37
N GLY A 86 -19.07 11.25 -18.14
CA GLY A 86 -19.96 10.55 -19.05
C GLY A 86 -19.34 10.14 -20.39
N ALA A 87 -18.02 10.14 -20.48
CA ALA A 87 -17.30 9.63 -21.65
C ALA A 87 -17.56 8.12 -21.80
N THR A 88 -17.85 7.69 -23.02
CA THR A 88 -18.14 6.28 -23.34
C THR A 88 -17.35 5.84 -24.56
N ALA A 89 -16.76 4.66 -24.50
CA ALA A 89 -16.27 3.92 -25.66
C ALA A 89 -16.99 2.58 -25.66
N THR A 90 -17.82 2.36 -26.69
CA THR A 90 -18.74 1.23 -26.73
C THR A 90 -18.64 0.49 -28.05
N ALA A 91 -18.45 -0.84 -27.96
CA ALA A 91 -18.73 -1.76 -29.05
C ALA A 91 -20.10 -2.41 -28.79
N TYR A 92 -21.14 -1.99 -29.53
CA TYR A 92 -22.49 -2.47 -29.33
C TYR A 92 -23.06 -3.21 -30.55
N LEU A 93 -23.61 -4.39 -30.29
CA LEU A 93 -24.25 -5.25 -31.26
C LEU A 93 -25.68 -5.60 -30.77
N GLY A 94 -26.69 -4.97 -31.37
CA GLY A 94 -28.11 -5.20 -31.00
C GLY A 94 -28.71 -6.49 -31.55
N THR A 95 -27.88 -7.52 -31.77
CA THR A 95 -28.30 -8.81 -32.36
C THR A 95 -27.28 -9.92 -32.06
N HIS A 96 -27.53 -11.08 -32.63
CA HIS A 96 -26.69 -12.27 -32.55
C HIS A 96 -25.36 -12.09 -33.30
N SER A 97 -24.28 -12.62 -32.73
CA SER A 97 -22.97 -12.72 -33.36
C SER A 97 -22.67 -14.18 -33.69
N THR A 98 -22.47 -14.50 -34.97
CA THR A 98 -22.05 -15.85 -35.41
C THR A 98 -20.80 -15.72 -36.26
N ASP A 99 -19.78 -16.55 -35.99
CA ASP A 99 -18.52 -16.57 -36.74
C ASP A 99 -17.85 -15.18 -36.87
N SER A 100 -18.02 -14.32 -35.85
CA SER A 100 -17.66 -12.90 -35.90
C SER A 100 -16.82 -12.46 -34.70
N SER A 101 -16.07 -11.36 -34.86
CA SER A 101 -15.25 -10.76 -33.81
C SER A 101 -15.76 -9.37 -33.38
N VAL A 102 -15.82 -9.14 -32.07
CA VAL A 102 -16.18 -7.86 -31.44
C VAL A 102 -15.04 -7.46 -30.52
N ALA A 103 -14.50 -6.25 -30.69
CA ALA A 103 -13.32 -5.80 -29.97
C ALA A 103 -13.45 -4.36 -29.48
N LEU A 104 -13.13 -4.14 -28.20
CA LEU A 104 -12.86 -2.84 -27.59
C LEU A 104 -11.46 -2.91 -26.98
N THR A 105 -10.45 -2.43 -27.70
CA THR A 105 -9.06 -2.63 -27.26
C THR A 105 -8.18 -1.39 -27.26
N ASN A 106 -7.28 -1.28 -26.29
CA ASN A 106 -6.27 -0.22 -26.22
C ASN A 106 -6.85 1.22 -26.23
N ASN A 107 -8.05 1.41 -25.67
CA ASN A 107 -8.65 2.74 -25.56
C ASN A 107 -8.23 3.42 -24.25
N LEU A 108 -8.00 4.72 -24.29
CA LEU A 108 -7.63 5.57 -23.15
C LEU A 108 -8.75 6.57 -22.85
N GLN A 109 -9.22 6.60 -21.61
CA GLN A 109 -10.07 7.65 -21.06
C GLN A 109 -9.36 8.26 -19.85
N ARG A 110 -9.07 9.56 -19.90
CA ARG A 110 -8.25 10.19 -18.87
C ARG A 110 -8.67 11.63 -18.51
N ALA A 111 -8.61 11.96 -17.22
CA ALA A 111 -8.59 13.33 -16.73
C ALA A 111 -7.24 13.63 -16.06
N VAL A 112 -6.60 14.75 -16.40
CA VAL A 112 -5.33 15.18 -15.79
C VAL A 112 -5.35 16.65 -15.39
N GLY A 113 -5.03 16.94 -14.12
CA GLY A 113 -4.89 18.29 -13.58
C GLY A 113 -3.47 18.59 -13.11
N TYR A 114 -2.94 19.77 -13.46
CA TYR A 114 -1.67 20.31 -12.95
C TYR A 114 -1.86 21.73 -12.43
N ALA A 115 -1.52 22.01 -11.17
CA ALA A 115 -1.36 23.40 -10.75
C ALA A 115 -0.11 24.00 -11.38
N ASN A 116 1.08 23.50 -11.04
CA ASN A 116 2.34 23.96 -11.63
C ASN A 116 3.10 22.80 -12.27
N SER A 117 3.50 22.97 -13.52
CA SER A 117 4.42 22.07 -14.22
C SER A 117 5.65 22.85 -14.69
N ALA A 118 6.85 22.36 -14.37
CA ALA A 118 8.09 23.02 -14.74
C ALA A 118 9.22 22.06 -15.10
N SER A 119 10.00 22.44 -16.13
CA SER A 119 11.29 21.82 -16.46
C SER A 119 12.34 22.91 -16.63
N ASN A 120 13.41 22.87 -15.84
CA ASN A 120 14.46 23.89 -15.88
C ASN A 120 15.82 23.22 -16.10
N THR A 121 16.53 23.67 -17.13
CA THR A 121 17.81 23.08 -17.54
C THR A 121 18.89 24.16 -17.71
N LEU A 122 20.07 23.90 -17.14
CA LEU A 122 21.28 24.71 -17.34
C LEU A 122 22.39 23.80 -17.87
N ASN A 123 22.91 24.06 -19.07
CA ASN A 123 23.95 23.25 -19.68
C ASN A 123 25.16 24.10 -20.09
N VAL A 124 26.29 23.88 -19.42
CA VAL A 124 27.55 24.57 -19.67
C VAL A 124 28.56 23.58 -20.26
N ALA A 125 29.07 23.87 -21.44
CA ALA A 125 30.13 23.11 -22.08
C ALA A 125 31.29 24.04 -22.44
N ALA A 126 32.37 23.99 -21.66
CA ALA A 126 33.54 24.84 -21.87
C ALA A 126 34.85 24.12 -21.56
N ASN A 127 35.99 24.70 -21.94
CA ASN A 127 37.26 24.21 -21.45
C ASN A 127 37.47 24.62 -19.99
N SER A 128 37.14 25.86 -19.62
CA SER A 128 37.24 26.34 -18.24
C SER A 128 36.06 27.23 -17.82
N ALA A 129 35.76 27.25 -16.52
CA ALA A 129 34.89 28.24 -15.90
C ALA A 129 35.66 29.05 -14.85
N ASN A 130 35.62 30.37 -14.95
CA ASN A 130 36.24 31.29 -13.98
C ASN A 130 35.19 31.81 -13.01
N VAL A 131 35.16 31.30 -11.78
CA VAL A 131 34.17 31.68 -10.76
C VAL A 131 34.86 32.49 -9.67
N ALA A 132 34.26 33.63 -9.30
CA ALA A 132 34.78 34.49 -8.24
C ALA A 132 34.72 33.78 -6.88
N SER A 133 35.72 34.02 -6.03
CA SER A 133 35.69 33.53 -4.65
C SER A 133 34.59 34.21 -3.85
N VAL A 134 33.75 33.42 -3.18
CA VAL A 134 32.62 33.91 -2.38
C VAL A 134 32.56 33.12 -1.08
N THR A 135 32.43 33.80 0.05
CA THR A 135 32.38 33.15 1.37
C THR A 135 30.98 32.71 1.79
N ALA A 136 29.94 33.25 1.16
CA ALA A 136 28.55 32.93 1.47
C ALA A 136 28.14 31.52 0.96
N PRO A 137 27.21 30.83 1.65
CA PRO A 137 26.70 29.52 1.23
C PRO A 137 26.09 29.54 -0.18
N ALA A 138 26.11 28.40 -0.85
CA ALA A 138 25.59 28.26 -2.21
C ALA A 138 24.06 28.39 -2.28
N SER A 139 23.35 27.90 -1.27
CA SER A 139 21.90 28.09 -1.13
C SER A 139 21.46 28.14 0.33
N ILE A 140 20.54 29.06 0.62
CA ILE A 140 19.85 29.21 1.90
C ILE A 140 18.35 29.28 1.63
N VAL A 141 17.59 28.36 2.20
CA VAL A 141 16.12 28.36 2.19
C VAL A 141 15.62 28.64 3.59
N THR A 142 14.75 29.63 3.71
CA THR A 142 14.12 30.05 4.98
C THR A 142 12.60 30.08 4.82
N PRO A 143 11.83 30.11 5.92
CA PRO A 143 10.38 30.27 5.86
C PRO A 143 9.93 31.57 5.16
N VAL A 144 10.79 32.60 5.11
CA VAL A 144 10.47 33.93 4.56
C VAL A 144 11.05 34.18 3.17
N GLY A 145 11.86 33.25 2.64
CA GLY A 145 12.48 33.40 1.32
C GLY A 145 13.69 32.50 1.07
N ASN A 146 14.10 32.47 -0.20
CA ASN A 146 15.19 31.63 -0.71
C ASN A 146 16.29 32.51 -1.30
N ASN A 147 17.55 32.18 -1.05
CA ASN A 147 18.71 32.87 -1.61
C ASN A 147 19.68 31.85 -2.21
N VAL A 148 20.04 32.02 -3.48
CA VAL A 148 20.99 31.17 -4.20
C VAL A 148 22.16 32.03 -4.67
N ASN A 149 23.36 31.65 -4.26
CA ASN A 149 24.58 32.44 -4.48
C ASN A 149 25.69 31.57 -5.09
N ALA A 150 25.37 30.92 -6.22
CA ALA A 150 26.31 30.13 -6.99
C ALA A 150 26.52 30.73 -8.38
N GLY A 151 27.73 30.59 -8.93
CA GLY A 151 28.04 31.05 -10.29
C GLY A 151 27.09 30.47 -11.33
N TYR A 152 26.83 29.15 -11.26
CA TYR A 152 25.91 28.45 -12.15
C TYR A 152 24.72 27.90 -11.38
N SER A 153 23.53 28.48 -11.56
CA SER A 153 22.40 28.14 -10.69
C SER A 153 21.10 27.81 -11.43
N VAL A 154 20.35 26.89 -10.84
CA VAL A 154 18.93 26.68 -11.16
C VAL A 154 18.14 26.86 -9.87
N LEU A 155 17.18 27.78 -9.88
CA LEU A 155 16.24 28.00 -8.80
C LEU A 155 14.81 27.77 -9.31
N SER A 156 14.10 26.88 -8.64
CA SER A 156 12.67 26.63 -8.83
C SER A 156 11.93 26.93 -7.54
N ASN A 157 10.89 27.76 -7.61
CA ASN A 157 10.02 28.08 -6.49
C ASN A 157 8.55 28.00 -6.93
N GLN A 158 7.86 26.94 -6.54
CA GLN A 158 6.49 26.65 -6.96
C GLN A 158 5.54 26.62 -5.78
N SER A 159 4.38 27.27 -5.93
CA SER A 159 3.32 27.27 -4.91
C SER A 159 1.97 26.96 -5.54
N ALA A 160 1.27 25.96 -5.01
CA ALA A 160 -0.08 25.59 -5.39
C ALA A 160 -1.00 25.77 -4.18
N LEU A 161 -1.64 26.94 -4.10
CA LEU A 161 -2.54 27.29 -2.99
C LEU A 161 -4.00 26.94 -3.29
N GLY A 162 -4.39 26.96 -4.57
CA GLY A 162 -5.71 26.54 -5.04
C GLY A 162 -5.82 25.03 -5.21
N ASP A 163 -7.05 24.52 -5.19
CA ASP A 163 -7.35 23.09 -5.35
C ASP A 163 -7.02 22.60 -6.76
N VAL A 164 -6.55 21.36 -6.88
CA VAL A 164 -6.31 20.65 -8.14
C VAL A 164 -7.14 19.37 -8.15
N THR A 165 -8.13 19.31 -9.03
CA THR A 165 -9.02 18.16 -9.17
C THR A 165 -8.91 17.54 -10.57
N ALA A 166 -8.91 16.21 -10.64
CA ALA A 166 -8.98 15.46 -11.88
C ALA A 166 -9.96 14.30 -11.73
N THR A 167 -11.09 14.37 -12.45
CA THR A 167 -12.19 13.41 -12.31
C THR A 167 -12.51 12.77 -13.65
N ALA A 168 -12.28 11.45 -13.73
CA ALA A 168 -12.89 10.59 -14.73
C ALA A 168 -14.07 9.87 -14.07
N ALA A 169 -15.30 10.22 -14.45
CA ALA A 169 -16.52 9.61 -13.91
C ALA A 169 -17.44 9.08 -15.03
N GLY A 170 -17.84 7.81 -14.91
CA GLY A 170 -18.82 7.19 -15.81
C GLY A 170 -20.24 7.72 -15.58
N THR A 171 -21.10 7.68 -16.60
CA THR A 171 -22.51 8.11 -16.47
C THR A 171 -23.28 7.26 -15.47
N ALA A 172 -23.81 7.88 -14.41
CA ALA A 172 -24.73 7.24 -13.47
C ALA A 172 -26.18 7.16 -13.98
N GLN A 173 -26.51 7.80 -15.11
CA GLN A 173 -27.90 8.07 -15.46
C GLN A 173 -28.14 7.89 -16.96
N ILE A 174 -29.21 7.15 -17.26
CA ILE A 174 -29.90 6.97 -18.55
C ILE A 174 -29.22 5.98 -19.53
N LEU A 175 -29.70 4.73 -19.54
CA LEU A 175 -29.33 3.55 -20.38
C LEU A 175 -28.15 2.71 -19.86
N PRO A 176 -28.05 1.40 -20.19
CA PRO A 176 -27.04 0.50 -19.61
C PRO A 176 -25.67 0.76 -20.24
N VAL A 177 -25.04 1.89 -19.94
CA VAL A 177 -23.76 2.29 -20.52
C VAL A 177 -22.67 2.44 -19.45
N SER A 178 -21.62 1.64 -19.61
CA SER A 178 -20.35 1.74 -18.89
C SER A 178 -19.36 2.61 -19.66
N SER A 179 -18.32 3.13 -18.98
CA SER A 179 -17.29 3.95 -19.63
C SER A 179 -16.57 3.21 -20.76
N LEU A 180 -16.21 1.94 -20.55
CA LEU A 180 -15.53 1.06 -21.50
C LEU A 180 -16.35 -0.23 -21.67
N GLN A 181 -17.26 -0.23 -22.66
CA GLN A 181 -18.29 -1.26 -22.77
C GLN A 181 -18.21 -2.08 -24.06
N VAL A 182 -18.38 -3.39 -23.92
CA VAL A 182 -18.87 -4.25 -25.00
C VAL A 182 -20.25 -4.75 -24.61
N LEU A 183 -21.26 -4.56 -25.48
CA LEU A 183 -22.62 -5.02 -25.25
C LEU A 183 -23.14 -5.76 -26.48
N ILE A 184 -23.60 -6.99 -26.27
CA ILE A 184 -24.21 -7.83 -27.29
C ILE A 184 -25.56 -8.31 -26.75
N GLU A 185 -26.65 -7.91 -27.40
CA GLU A 185 -28.02 -8.26 -26.95
C GLU A 185 -28.40 -9.70 -27.31
N GLY A 186 -27.75 -10.31 -28.30
CA GLY A 186 -28.04 -11.67 -28.73
C GLY A 186 -26.98 -12.71 -28.37
N ASN A 187 -27.15 -13.92 -28.91
CA ASN A 187 -26.22 -15.03 -28.72
C ASN A 187 -24.87 -14.78 -29.40
N VAL A 188 -23.79 -15.34 -28.85
CA VAL A 188 -22.45 -15.35 -29.48
C VAL A 188 -22.05 -16.80 -29.77
N THR A 189 -22.03 -17.18 -31.06
CA THR A 189 -21.74 -18.54 -31.52
C THR A 189 -20.48 -18.58 -32.39
N ARG A 190 -19.48 -19.40 -32.03
CA ARG A 190 -18.19 -19.49 -32.77
C ARG A 190 -17.51 -18.12 -32.97
N GLY A 191 -17.68 -17.22 -32.00
CA GLY A 191 -17.21 -15.83 -32.07
C GLY A 191 -16.11 -15.50 -31.07
N THR A 192 -15.55 -14.30 -31.19
CA THR A 192 -14.56 -13.75 -30.25
C THR A 192 -15.00 -12.37 -29.76
N VAL A 193 -15.06 -12.17 -28.45
CA VAL A 193 -15.40 -10.88 -27.83
C VAL A 193 -14.23 -10.44 -26.95
N THR A 194 -13.68 -9.25 -27.21
CA THR A 194 -12.50 -8.74 -26.51
C THR A 194 -12.76 -7.33 -25.98
N ASN A 195 -12.45 -7.12 -24.70
CA ASN A 195 -12.43 -5.84 -24.02
C ASN A 195 -11.11 -5.76 -23.25
N GLU A 196 -10.04 -5.36 -23.95
CA GLU A 196 -8.67 -5.57 -23.48
C GLU A 196 -7.75 -4.37 -23.60
N GLY A 197 -6.84 -4.21 -22.63
CA GLY A 197 -5.80 -3.18 -22.71
C GLY A 197 -6.33 -1.75 -22.59
N ASN A 198 -7.58 -1.56 -22.15
CA ASN A 198 -8.15 -0.23 -22.01
C ASN A 198 -7.71 0.41 -20.68
N ALA A 199 -7.58 1.74 -20.65
CA ALA A 199 -7.15 2.50 -19.49
C ALA A 199 -8.17 3.59 -19.12
N TYR A 200 -8.50 3.68 -17.84
CA TYR A 200 -9.41 4.66 -17.25
C TYR A 200 -8.71 5.38 -16.09
N VAL A 201 -8.40 6.67 -16.25
CA VAL A 201 -7.41 7.36 -15.42
C VAL A 201 -7.90 8.72 -14.93
N GLY A 202 -7.76 8.98 -13.62
CA GLY A 202 -7.79 10.32 -13.04
C GLY A 202 -6.42 10.63 -12.42
N ALA A 203 -5.79 11.76 -12.77
CA ALA A 203 -4.48 12.12 -12.25
C ALA A 203 -4.39 13.62 -11.90
N ALA A 204 -4.01 13.95 -10.66
CA ALA A 204 -3.88 15.33 -10.19
C ALA A 204 -2.49 15.56 -9.61
N TYR A 205 -1.86 16.67 -10.00
CA TYR A 205 -0.53 17.08 -9.56
C TYR A 205 -0.58 18.52 -9.06
N GLY A 206 -0.19 18.75 -7.80
CA GLY A 206 -0.02 20.11 -7.26
C GLY A 206 1.15 20.81 -7.95
N ASN A 207 2.37 20.49 -7.53
CA ASN A 207 3.60 20.94 -8.19
C ASN A 207 4.32 19.74 -8.82
N ASP A 208 4.69 19.83 -10.09
CA ASP A 208 5.47 18.83 -10.81
C ASP A 208 6.66 19.47 -11.51
N VAL A 209 7.85 19.30 -10.94
CA VAL A 209 9.03 20.09 -11.28
C VAL A 209 10.24 19.19 -11.55
N ALA A 210 10.96 19.46 -12.62
CA ALA A 210 12.27 18.90 -12.91
C ALA A 210 13.32 20.01 -13.02
N ASN A 211 14.46 19.85 -12.36
CA ASN A 211 15.59 20.77 -12.43
C ASN A 211 16.87 19.99 -12.73
N SER A 212 17.59 20.38 -13.78
CA SER A 212 18.87 19.77 -14.12
C SER A 212 19.92 20.83 -14.44
N ALA A 213 21.10 20.71 -13.85
CA ALA A 213 22.28 21.47 -14.23
C ALA A 213 23.41 20.51 -14.64
N LYS A 214 24.05 20.80 -15.77
CA LYS A 214 25.19 20.05 -16.29
C LYS A 214 26.33 20.99 -16.62
N LEU A 215 27.49 20.75 -16.03
CA LEU A 215 28.73 21.48 -16.30
C LEU A 215 29.79 20.50 -16.83
N ALA A 216 30.17 20.66 -18.09
CA ALA A 216 31.29 19.98 -18.72
C ALA A 216 32.43 20.97 -18.91
N LEU A 217 33.45 20.87 -18.06
CA LEU A 217 34.56 21.82 -17.94
C LEU A 217 35.88 21.11 -18.26
N GLY A 218 36.31 21.11 -19.53
CA GLY A 218 37.47 20.36 -20.03
C GLY A 218 38.69 20.37 -19.08
N THR A 219 39.33 21.52 -18.87
CA THR A 219 40.39 21.70 -17.87
C THR A 219 39.87 21.82 -16.44
N GLY A 220 38.64 22.30 -16.24
CA GLY A 220 37.97 22.36 -14.92
C GLY A 220 37.58 23.77 -14.46
N VAL A 221 37.52 23.98 -13.15
CA VAL A 221 37.18 25.28 -12.53
C VAL A 221 38.45 26.00 -12.10
N THR A 222 38.56 27.30 -12.39
CA THR A 222 39.66 28.15 -11.89
C THR A 222 39.10 29.15 -10.89
N THR A 223 39.61 29.12 -9.66
CA THR A 223 39.26 30.07 -8.58
C THR A 223 40.50 30.38 -7.74
N THR A 224 40.51 31.53 -7.04
CA THR A 224 41.59 31.91 -6.11
C THR A 224 41.35 31.41 -4.67
N GLY A 225 40.33 30.59 -4.46
CA GLY A 225 39.89 30.07 -3.16
C GLY A 225 38.48 29.46 -3.23
N PHE A 226 37.86 29.25 -2.07
CA PHE A 226 36.50 28.71 -2.03
C PHE A 226 35.52 29.55 -2.85
N SER A 227 34.69 28.85 -3.62
CA SER A 227 33.64 29.45 -4.45
C SER A 227 32.43 28.52 -4.47
N SER A 228 31.24 29.10 -4.39
CA SER A 228 29.97 28.44 -4.71
C SER A 228 29.85 28.38 -6.23
N VAL A 229 30.25 27.27 -6.83
CA VAL A 229 30.38 27.11 -8.29
C VAL A 229 29.03 26.81 -8.92
N ALA A 230 28.34 25.77 -8.48
CA ALA A 230 27.06 25.41 -9.05
C ALA A 230 26.06 24.90 -8.03
N ASN A 231 24.79 25.27 -8.21
CA ASN A 231 23.71 24.89 -7.31
C ASN A 231 22.39 24.64 -8.04
N VAL A 232 21.65 23.61 -7.61
CA VAL A 232 20.25 23.39 -8.01
C VAL A 232 19.37 23.43 -6.77
N THR A 233 18.50 24.44 -6.67
CA THR A 233 17.52 24.58 -5.58
C THR A 233 16.10 24.43 -6.11
N SER A 234 15.33 23.52 -5.52
CA SER A 234 13.89 23.38 -5.74
C SER A 234 13.13 23.59 -4.43
N VAL A 235 12.18 24.52 -4.44
CA VAL A 235 11.26 24.78 -3.34
C VAL A 235 9.84 24.61 -3.86
N GLN A 236 9.06 23.71 -3.26
CA GLN A 236 7.67 23.47 -3.68
C GLN A 236 6.75 23.47 -2.47
N ASN A 237 5.64 24.19 -2.57
CA ASN A 237 4.62 24.29 -1.52
C ASN A 237 3.23 23.97 -2.08
N VAL A 238 2.49 23.09 -1.41
CA VAL A 238 1.08 22.80 -1.72
C VAL A 238 0.27 23.06 -0.46
N ALA A 239 -0.81 23.83 -0.62
CA ALA A 239 -1.79 24.05 0.45
C ALA A 239 -3.23 23.74 0.02
N GLY A 240 -3.54 23.84 -1.29
CA GLY A 240 -4.81 23.41 -1.84
C GLY A 240 -4.97 21.89 -1.82
N ALA A 241 -6.21 21.42 -1.89
CA ALA A 241 -6.50 19.99 -2.00
C ALA A 241 -6.06 19.46 -3.38
N VAL A 242 -5.42 18.30 -3.42
CA VAL A 242 -5.07 17.61 -4.66
C VAL A 242 -5.86 16.31 -4.73
N ALA A 243 -6.86 16.24 -5.59
CA ALA A 243 -7.79 15.12 -5.66
C ALA A 243 -7.87 14.51 -7.07
N ALA A 244 -7.65 13.20 -7.14
CA ALA A 244 -7.80 12.41 -8.37
C ALA A 244 -8.89 11.36 -8.17
N THR A 245 -9.84 11.27 -9.12
CA THR A 245 -10.95 10.30 -9.07
C THR A 245 -11.11 9.56 -10.39
N ALA A 246 -11.23 8.23 -10.30
CA ALA A 246 -11.53 7.34 -11.41
C ALA A 246 -12.69 6.40 -10.97
N SER A 247 -13.93 6.86 -11.13
CA SER A 247 -15.14 6.23 -10.56
C SER A 247 -16.20 5.90 -11.63
N GLY A 248 -17.27 5.19 -11.24
CA GLY A 248 -18.43 4.93 -12.11
C GLY A 248 -19.02 3.50 -12.11
N GLY A 249 -18.96 2.75 -11.00
CA GLY A 249 -19.48 1.38 -10.95
C GLY A 249 -18.71 0.40 -11.84
N SER A 250 -19.39 -0.34 -12.73
CA SER A 250 -18.72 -1.23 -13.70
C SER A 250 -18.11 -0.42 -14.84
N VAL A 251 -16.96 0.19 -14.60
CA VAL A 251 -16.23 1.06 -15.54
C VAL A 251 -15.85 0.30 -16.80
N VAL A 252 -15.33 -0.92 -16.65
CA VAL A 252 -15.02 -1.85 -17.75
C VAL A 252 -16.05 -2.96 -17.71
N ASN A 253 -16.84 -3.09 -18.77
CA ASN A 253 -17.95 -4.02 -18.81
C ASN A 253 -18.04 -4.76 -20.14
N THR A 254 -18.18 -6.07 -20.10
CA THR A 254 -18.55 -6.89 -21.24
C THR A 254 -19.85 -7.61 -20.91
N SER A 255 -20.93 -7.29 -21.61
CA SER A 255 -22.24 -7.89 -21.39
C SER A 255 -22.73 -8.60 -22.65
N ILE A 256 -23.06 -9.87 -22.51
CA ILE A 256 -23.75 -10.68 -23.51
C ILE A 256 -25.07 -11.09 -22.87
N GLU A 257 -26.20 -10.65 -23.40
CA GLU A 257 -27.50 -10.83 -22.74
C GLU A 257 -28.03 -12.27 -22.86
N ASP A 258 -27.61 -13.01 -23.90
CA ASP A 258 -28.04 -14.38 -24.17
C ASP A 258 -26.88 -15.40 -24.03
N ASN A 259 -26.91 -16.49 -24.82
CA ASN A 259 -26.00 -17.63 -24.70
C ASN A 259 -24.65 -17.40 -25.38
N LEU A 260 -23.63 -18.06 -24.86
CA LEU A 260 -22.28 -18.15 -25.40
C LEU A 260 -21.98 -19.60 -25.80
N ALA A 261 -21.75 -19.86 -27.08
CA ALA A 261 -21.55 -21.21 -27.61
C ALA A 261 -20.31 -21.32 -28.50
N ASN A 262 -19.38 -22.20 -28.15
CA ASN A 262 -18.11 -22.43 -28.86
C ASN A 262 -17.32 -21.13 -29.13
N SER A 263 -17.33 -20.21 -28.18
CA SER A 263 -16.84 -18.83 -28.36
C SER A 263 -15.81 -18.45 -27.29
N SER A 264 -15.12 -17.34 -27.50
CA SER A 264 -14.20 -16.76 -26.52
C SER A 264 -14.62 -15.34 -26.13
N VAL A 265 -14.60 -15.06 -24.83
CA VAL A 265 -14.85 -13.73 -24.25
C VAL A 265 -13.68 -13.39 -23.33
N SER A 266 -13.12 -12.20 -23.50
CA SER A 266 -12.04 -11.71 -22.65
C SER A 266 -12.26 -10.25 -22.26
N THR A 267 -12.28 -9.98 -20.95
CA THR A 267 -12.27 -8.64 -20.34
C THR A 267 -11.01 -8.51 -19.50
N SER A 268 -9.87 -8.43 -20.17
CA SER A 268 -8.55 -8.69 -19.57
C SER A 268 -7.58 -7.54 -19.77
N ASN A 269 -6.57 -7.44 -18.91
CA ASN A 269 -5.48 -6.45 -19.03
C ASN A 269 -5.95 -4.98 -19.04
N ASN A 270 -7.11 -4.67 -18.46
CA ASN A 270 -7.58 -3.30 -18.35
C ASN A 270 -7.00 -2.61 -17.10
N GLN A 271 -6.85 -1.29 -17.14
CA GLN A 271 -6.29 -0.47 -16.08
C GLN A 271 -7.31 0.57 -15.59
N ILE A 272 -7.52 0.64 -14.28
CA ILE A 272 -8.24 1.71 -13.59
C ILE A 272 -7.24 2.39 -12.64
N GLN A 273 -7.05 3.70 -12.77
CA GLN A 273 -6.04 4.43 -12.00
C GLN A 273 -6.54 5.78 -11.48
N ALA A 274 -6.37 6.00 -10.18
CA ALA A 274 -6.43 7.31 -9.56
C ALA A 274 -5.04 7.66 -9.00
N LEU A 275 -4.49 8.82 -9.35
CA LEU A 275 -3.15 9.25 -8.92
C LEU A 275 -3.18 10.71 -8.47
N ALA A 276 -2.93 10.95 -7.19
CA ALA A 276 -2.84 12.31 -6.63
C ALA A 276 -1.44 12.53 -6.05
N VAL A 277 -0.75 13.58 -6.49
CA VAL A 277 0.56 13.95 -5.97
C VAL A 277 0.59 15.43 -5.62
N GLY A 278 0.90 15.76 -4.37
CA GLY A 278 1.06 17.14 -3.92
C GLY A 278 2.27 17.77 -4.61
N ASN A 279 3.47 17.59 -4.05
CA ASN A 279 4.72 18.04 -4.63
C ASN A 279 5.48 16.86 -5.25
N ARG A 280 5.93 17.01 -6.48
CA ARG A 280 6.78 16.05 -7.20
C ARG A 280 8.00 16.75 -7.78
N ALA A 281 9.18 16.40 -7.28
CA ALA A 281 10.44 16.68 -7.95
C ALA A 281 10.87 15.41 -8.71
N SER A 282 10.57 15.36 -10.01
CA SER A 282 10.91 14.20 -10.87
C SER A 282 12.42 14.06 -11.08
N GLY A 283 13.18 15.13 -10.82
CA GLY A 283 14.63 15.08 -10.69
C GLY A 283 15.22 16.46 -10.42
N ASN A 284 15.97 16.61 -9.34
CA ASN A 284 16.86 17.74 -9.08
C ASN A 284 18.30 17.25 -9.20
N THR A 285 18.94 17.50 -10.33
CA THR A 285 20.24 16.90 -10.65
C THR A 285 21.30 17.94 -10.96
N LEU A 286 22.49 17.77 -10.37
CA LEU A 286 23.69 18.52 -10.73
C LEU A 286 24.78 17.52 -11.14
N SER A 287 25.21 17.59 -12.40
CA SER A 287 26.29 16.77 -12.95
C SER A 287 27.46 17.65 -13.39
N VAL A 288 28.65 17.39 -12.85
CA VAL A 288 29.86 18.16 -13.13
C VAL A 288 30.97 17.22 -13.58
N THR A 289 31.57 17.54 -14.72
CA THR A 289 32.70 16.79 -15.29
C THR A 289 33.85 17.76 -15.61
N GLY A 290 35.08 17.34 -15.37
CA GLY A 290 36.27 18.10 -15.79
C GLY A 290 37.59 17.50 -15.34
N ASN A 291 38.73 17.92 -15.90
CA ASN A 291 40.03 17.37 -15.49
C ASN A 291 40.36 17.73 -14.03
N ALA A 292 40.33 19.01 -13.67
CA ALA A 292 40.62 19.48 -12.31
C ALA A 292 39.44 20.26 -11.70
N LEU A 293 38.69 19.63 -10.79
CA LEU A 293 37.65 20.31 -10.00
C LEU A 293 38.28 20.76 -8.68
N SER A 294 38.90 21.93 -8.66
CA SER A 294 39.62 22.46 -7.50
C SER A 294 39.02 23.79 -7.03
N THR A 295 38.40 23.75 -5.85
CA THR A 295 37.79 24.92 -5.19
C THR A 295 38.10 24.92 -3.69
N ALA A 296 39.12 24.18 -3.28
CA ALA A 296 39.44 23.92 -1.89
C ALA A 296 39.61 25.23 -1.08
N ASN A 297 39.04 25.25 0.13
CA ASN A 297 39.29 26.31 1.12
C ASN A 297 40.38 25.87 2.10
N THR A 298 41.38 26.72 2.36
CA THR A 298 42.35 26.51 3.44
C THR A 298 42.15 27.44 4.64
N ALA A 299 41.23 28.41 4.57
CA ALA A 299 41.09 29.46 5.59
C ALA A 299 39.92 29.26 6.58
N ALA A 300 38.82 28.60 6.19
CA ALA A 300 37.68 28.33 7.07
C ALA A 300 36.88 27.07 6.66
N ALA A 301 36.50 26.27 7.66
CA ALA A 301 35.66 25.08 7.50
C ALA A 301 34.29 25.42 6.90
N ARG A 302 33.84 24.63 5.92
CA ARG A 302 32.49 24.73 5.34
C ARG A 302 31.51 23.80 6.07
N LEU A 303 30.24 24.22 6.12
CA LEU A 303 29.23 23.50 6.88
C LEU A 303 28.60 22.32 6.13
N GLY A 304 28.78 22.18 4.81
CA GLY A 304 28.15 21.07 4.07
C GLY A 304 26.63 21.24 3.99
N ALA A 305 25.83 20.30 4.50
CA ALA A 305 24.36 20.36 4.46
C ALA A 305 23.78 20.39 5.88
N VAL A 306 23.31 21.56 6.34
CA VAL A 306 22.89 21.80 7.74
C VAL A 306 21.51 22.45 7.85
N SER A 307 20.86 22.30 9.02
CA SER A 307 19.54 22.86 9.32
C SER A 307 19.55 23.54 10.68
N ASN A 308 19.39 24.86 10.75
CA ASN A 308 19.42 25.61 12.02
C ASN A 308 18.21 26.54 12.13
N GLY A 309 17.33 26.35 13.12
CA GLY A 309 16.19 27.25 13.35
C GLY A 309 15.21 27.36 12.18
N GLY A 310 14.99 26.28 11.43
CA GLY A 310 14.18 26.26 10.21
C GLY A 310 14.90 26.82 8.97
N VAL A 311 16.16 27.25 9.12
CA VAL A 311 17.02 27.68 8.02
C VAL A 311 17.78 26.48 7.47
N LEU A 312 17.52 26.17 6.21
CA LEU A 312 18.13 25.08 5.47
C LEU A 312 19.27 25.62 4.61
N THR A 313 20.50 25.20 4.90
CA THR A 313 21.71 25.73 4.25
C THR A 313 22.49 24.61 3.56
N THR A 314 22.86 24.84 2.31
CA THR A 314 23.91 24.10 1.60
C THR A 314 25.11 24.99 1.40
N ASP A 315 26.20 24.58 2.04
CA ASP A 315 27.46 25.27 2.09
C ASP A 315 28.58 24.40 1.50
N ALA A 316 28.60 24.35 0.16
CA ALA A 316 29.60 23.62 -0.62
C ALA A 316 29.79 24.29 -1.99
N SER A 317 30.86 23.92 -2.71
CA SER A 317 31.11 24.43 -4.06
C SER A 317 30.10 23.91 -5.09
N PHE A 318 29.63 22.70 -4.90
CA PHE A 318 28.59 22.09 -5.72
C PHE A 318 27.45 21.60 -4.84
N SER A 319 26.22 22.03 -5.10
CA SER A 319 25.11 21.64 -4.23
C SER A 319 23.79 21.38 -4.94
N VAL A 320 22.98 20.55 -4.29
CA VAL A 320 21.58 20.31 -4.65
C VAL A 320 20.75 20.46 -3.38
N GLN A 321 19.72 21.30 -3.41
CA GLN A 321 18.84 21.55 -2.29
C GLN A 321 17.37 21.37 -2.73
N ASN A 322 16.63 20.51 -2.03
CA ASN A 322 15.21 20.31 -2.25
C ASN A 322 14.44 20.56 -0.96
N VAL A 323 13.40 21.38 -1.04
CA VAL A 323 12.50 21.70 0.07
C VAL A 323 11.07 21.56 -0.41
N GLN A 324 10.28 20.68 0.23
CA GLN A 324 8.87 20.49 -0.11
C GLN A 324 7.99 20.57 1.14
N THR A 325 6.90 21.32 1.05
CA THR A 325 5.89 21.45 2.10
C THR A 325 4.51 21.13 1.54
N GLY A 326 3.75 20.30 2.26
CA GLY A 326 2.38 19.93 1.87
C GLY A 326 1.40 20.07 3.02
N SER A 327 0.34 20.84 2.85
CA SER A 327 -0.83 20.92 3.72
C SER A 327 -2.12 20.66 2.92
N GLY A 328 -3.29 20.75 3.56
CA GLY A 328 -4.57 20.43 2.92
C GLY A 328 -4.82 18.92 2.85
N SER A 329 -5.27 18.42 1.69
CA SER A 329 -5.53 16.99 1.48
C SER A 329 -4.99 16.50 0.14
N VAL A 330 -4.56 15.23 0.09
CA VAL A 330 -4.14 14.55 -1.14
C VAL A 330 -4.91 13.24 -1.25
N ILE A 331 -5.83 13.15 -2.21
CA ILE A 331 -6.84 12.08 -2.27
C ILE A 331 -6.80 11.41 -3.64
N ALA A 332 -6.58 10.09 -3.67
CA ALA A 332 -6.78 9.26 -4.84
C ALA A 332 -7.93 8.28 -4.60
N SER A 333 -9.01 8.38 -5.38
CA SER A 333 -10.23 7.61 -5.14
C SER A 333 -10.75 6.91 -6.39
N GLN A 334 -11.19 5.67 -6.24
CA GLN A 334 -12.03 4.97 -7.22
C GLN A 334 -13.49 4.82 -6.76
N ARG A 335 -13.86 5.55 -5.70
CA ARG A 335 -15.24 5.63 -5.20
C ARG A 335 -15.94 6.82 -5.81
N ASP A 336 -17.18 6.62 -6.20
CA ASP A 336 -18.11 7.71 -6.43
C ASP A 336 -18.88 7.99 -5.14
N MET A 337 -18.56 9.11 -4.51
CA MET A 337 -19.26 9.63 -3.33
C MET A 337 -20.01 10.93 -3.66
N THR A 338 -19.93 11.43 -4.90
CA THR A 338 -20.39 12.77 -5.27
C THR A 338 -21.69 12.73 -6.05
N THR A 339 -21.94 11.70 -6.86
CA THR A 339 -23.16 11.61 -7.68
C THR A 339 -24.38 11.10 -6.88
N ASN A 340 -24.17 10.21 -5.90
CA ASN A 340 -25.22 9.75 -4.98
C ASN A 340 -24.63 9.34 -3.62
N PRO A 341 -24.48 10.29 -2.67
CA PRO A 341 -23.91 10.01 -1.34
C PRO A 341 -24.68 8.96 -0.53
N ALA A 342 -25.98 8.77 -0.81
CA ALA A 342 -26.83 7.79 -0.11
C ALA A 342 -26.62 6.34 -0.59
N ALA A 343 -26.06 6.16 -1.79
CA ALA A 343 -25.74 4.85 -2.37
C ALA A 343 -24.44 4.95 -3.20
N PRO A 344 -23.27 5.04 -2.53
CA PRO A 344 -22.00 5.18 -3.22
C PRO A 344 -21.67 3.93 -4.05
N THR A 345 -20.93 4.13 -5.13
CA THR A 345 -20.45 3.04 -5.99
C THR A 345 -18.93 3.05 -6.08
N ALA A 346 -18.33 1.94 -6.51
CA ALA A 346 -16.90 1.86 -6.76
C ALA A 346 -16.58 1.29 -8.13
N ALA A 347 -15.47 1.73 -8.71
CA ALA A 347 -14.98 1.23 -9.98
C ALA A 347 -14.66 -0.27 -9.91
N GLN A 348 -15.14 -1.04 -10.89
CA GLN A 348 -14.90 -2.48 -11.02
C GLN A 348 -14.85 -2.91 -12.50
N VAL A 349 -14.34 -4.12 -12.72
CA VAL A 349 -14.38 -4.82 -14.03
C VAL A 349 -15.43 -5.93 -13.96
N ARG A 350 -16.34 -5.99 -14.93
CA ARG A 350 -17.38 -7.02 -14.98
C ARG A 350 -17.49 -7.65 -16.36
N THR A 351 -17.61 -8.96 -16.39
CA THR A 351 -18.06 -9.72 -17.57
C THR A 351 -19.36 -10.40 -17.19
N SER A 352 -20.45 -10.21 -17.93
CA SER A 352 -21.75 -10.84 -17.68
C SER A 352 -22.26 -11.58 -18.90
N ILE A 353 -22.67 -12.82 -18.69
CA ILE A 353 -23.38 -13.65 -19.66
C ILE A 353 -24.79 -13.94 -19.09
N GLY A 354 -25.83 -13.46 -19.74
CA GLY A 354 -27.22 -13.65 -19.29
C GLY A 354 -27.78 -15.03 -19.60
N GLY A 355 -27.23 -15.74 -20.60
CA GLY A 355 -27.60 -17.12 -20.95
C GLY A 355 -26.61 -18.19 -20.50
N SER A 356 -26.72 -19.36 -21.12
CA SER A 356 -25.83 -20.50 -20.91
C SER A 356 -24.49 -20.34 -21.61
N VAL A 357 -23.45 -20.95 -21.04
CA VAL A 357 -22.08 -20.99 -21.59
C VAL A 357 -21.75 -22.43 -21.95
N THR A 358 -21.54 -22.72 -23.24
CA THR A 358 -21.26 -24.08 -23.75
C THR A 358 -20.01 -24.11 -24.63
N GLY A 359 -19.07 -25.01 -24.38
CA GLY A 359 -17.87 -25.17 -25.22
C GLY A 359 -16.99 -23.92 -25.31
N SER A 360 -17.06 -23.00 -24.33
CA SER A 360 -16.57 -21.63 -24.47
C SER A 360 -15.55 -21.24 -23.40
N THR A 361 -14.82 -20.15 -23.63
CA THR A 361 -13.89 -19.56 -22.65
C THR A 361 -14.33 -18.15 -22.27
N VAL A 362 -14.43 -17.87 -20.98
CA VAL A 362 -14.71 -16.53 -20.44
C VAL A 362 -13.61 -16.14 -19.46
N ALA A 363 -12.84 -15.11 -19.81
CA ALA A 363 -11.70 -14.65 -19.03
C ALA A 363 -11.85 -13.19 -18.61
N SER A 364 -11.59 -12.90 -17.35
CA SER A 364 -11.33 -11.54 -16.86
C SER A 364 -10.01 -11.55 -16.09
N ASN A 365 -8.91 -11.59 -16.84
CA ASN A 365 -7.58 -11.86 -16.29
C ASN A 365 -6.67 -10.62 -16.38
N GLY A 366 -5.68 -10.51 -15.49
CA GLY A 366 -4.63 -9.50 -15.60
C GLY A 366 -5.09 -8.04 -15.50
N ASN A 367 -6.31 -7.78 -15.03
CA ASN A 367 -6.79 -6.41 -14.84
C ASN A 367 -6.10 -5.76 -13.63
N SER A 368 -5.91 -4.45 -13.69
CA SER A 368 -5.25 -3.68 -12.64
C SER A 368 -6.11 -2.51 -12.17
N SER A 369 -6.22 -2.36 -10.86
CA SER A 369 -6.82 -1.21 -10.19
C SER A 369 -5.78 -0.58 -9.27
N SER A 370 -5.58 0.73 -9.37
CA SER A 370 -4.63 1.47 -8.53
C SER A 370 -5.17 2.81 -8.05
N ALA A 371 -4.94 3.11 -6.77
CA ALA A 371 -5.17 4.43 -6.19
C ALA A 371 -3.92 4.82 -5.41
N SER A 372 -3.26 5.90 -5.80
CA SER A 372 -2.02 6.33 -5.15
C SER A 372 -2.06 7.81 -4.81
N ALA A 373 -1.84 8.13 -3.54
CA ALA A 373 -1.76 9.49 -3.03
C ALA A 373 -0.41 9.73 -2.36
N THR A 374 0.32 10.74 -2.81
CA THR A 374 1.63 11.12 -2.26
C THR A 374 1.68 12.61 -1.95
N SER A 375 1.99 13.01 -0.71
CA SER A 375 2.08 14.44 -0.38
C SER A 375 3.34 15.08 -0.97
N ASN A 376 4.52 14.52 -0.66
CA ASN A 376 5.80 15.02 -1.17
C ASN A 376 6.65 13.89 -1.75
N SER A 377 7.18 14.08 -2.96
CA SER A 377 8.08 13.15 -3.63
C SER A 377 9.27 13.89 -4.25
N ALA A 378 10.49 13.40 -4.03
CA ALA A 378 11.68 13.99 -4.62
C ALA A 378 12.74 12.96 -5.02
N THR A 379 13.34 13.18 -6.19
CA THR A 379 14.59 12.53 -6.61
C THR A 379 15.67 13.59 -6.73
N ASN A 380 16.77 13.46 -5.99
CA ASN A 380 17.88 14.42 -5.94
C ASN A 380 19.21 13.72 -6.21
N GLY A 381 20.05 14.31 -7.06
CA GLY A 381 21.35 13.72 -7.43
C GLY A 381 22.45 14.74 -7.62
N LEU A 382 23.60 14.51 -6.99
CA LEU A 382 24.85 15.24 -7.20
C LEU A 382 25.92 14.29 -7.75
N THR A 383 26.49 14.62 -8.91
CA THR A 383 27.57 13.83 -9.51
C THR A 383 28.76 14.72 -9.84
N LEU A 384 29.93 14.35 -9.33
CA LEU A 384 31.21 15.00 -9.62
C LEU A 384 32.17 13.97 -10.23
N ALA A 385 32.73 14.28 -11.40
CA ALA A 385 33.68 13.40 -12.08
C ALA A 385 34.89 14.15 -12.63
N GLY A 386 36.09 13.62 -12.41
CA GLY A 386 37.31 14.25 -12.92
C GLY A 386 38.60 13.51 -12.62
N THR A 387 39.73 13.94 -13.18
CA THR A 387 41.04 13.35 -12.85
C THR A 387 41.53 13.75 -11.46
N THR A 388 41.29 15.00 -11.06
CA THR A 388 41.60 15.53 -9.72
C THR A 388 40.40 16.28 -9.18
N ILE A 389 39.95 15.91 -7.98
CA ILE A 389 38.80 16.48 -7.28
C ILE A 389 39.30 16.97 -5.92
N ALA A 390 39.31 18.27 -5.70
CA ALA A 390 39.65 18.93 -4.44
C ALA A 390 38.64 20.05 -4.19
N THR A 391 37.42 19.64 -3.86
CA THR A 391 36.21 20.48 -3.77
C THR A 391 35.26 19.92 -2.73
N SER A 392 34.25 20.69 -2.34
CA SER A 392 33.11 20.18 -1.56
C SER A 392 31.85 19.98 -2.41
N GLY A 393 31.03 19.01 -2.01
CA GLY A 393 29.72 18.70 -2.57
C GLY A 393 28.68 18.50 -1.46
N ALA A 394 27.50 19.12 -1.57
CA ALA A 394 26.44 18.99 -0.57
C ALA A 394 25.08 18.72 -1.22
N LEU A 395 24.39 17.68 -0.75
CA LEU A 395 22.99 17.43 -1.09
C LEU A 395 22.12 17.56 0.16
N GLN A 396 21.08 18.36 0.08
CA GLN A 396 20.10 18.50 1.16
C GLN A 396 18.68 18.29 0.65
N ASN A 397 17.96 17.37 1.27
CA ASN A 397 16.53 17.17 1.05
C ASN A 397 15.76 17.41 2.34
N ALA A 398 14.72 18.25 2.29
CA ALA A 398 13.81 18.51 3.39
C ALA A 398 12.36 18.40 2.91
N GLN A 399 11.59 17.52 3.51
CA GLN A 399 10.16 17.36 3.20
C GLN A 399 9.35 17.43 4.49
N SER A 400 8.30 18.25 4.51
CA SER A 400 7.37 18.32 5.64
C SER A 400 5.93 18.25 5.14
N THR A 401 5.07 17.51 5.83
CA THR A 401 3.64 17.53 5.53
C THR A 401 2.76 17.50 6.76
N SER A 402 1.68 18.26 6.71
CA SER A 402 0.53 18.19 7.61
C SER A 402 -0.76 17.84 6.84
N ALA A 403 -0.64 17.32 5.62
CA ALA A 403 -1.79 17.01 4.78
C ALA A 403 -2.41 15.67 5.16
N ASP A 404 -3.73 15.58 5.02
CA ASP A 404 -4.42 14.28 5.05
C ASP A 404 -4.24 13.58 3.71
N VAL A 405 -3.67 12.38 3.73
CA VAL A 405 -3.35 11.63 2.52
C VAL A 405 -4.17 10.34 2.48
N SER A 406 -4.97 10.15 1.43
CA SER A 406 -5.84 8.97 1.33
C SER A 406 -5.87 8.31 -0.05
N ALA A 407 -5.93 6.98 -0.03
CA ALA A 407 -6.11 6.14 -1.22
C ALA A 407 -7.28 5.18 -1.01
N LEU A 408 -8.31 5.27 -1.87
CA LEU A 408 -9.58 4.57 -1.70
C LEU A 408 -9.92 3.73 -2.93
N ILE A 409 -10.02 2.41 -2.76
CA ILE A 409 -10.46 1.46 -3.78
C ILE A 409 -11.61 0.62 -3.21
N GLY A 410 -12.66 0.44 -4.01
CA GLY A 410 -13.81 -0.39 -3.65
C GLY A 410 -14.64 0.16 -2.48
N LEU A 411 -15.72 -0.53 -2.16
CA LEU A 411 -16.56 -0.28 -0.98
C LEU A 411 -16.77 -1.58 -0.20
N ALA A 412 -16.84 -1.47 1.12
CA ALA A 412 -17.12 -2.61 1.97
C ALA A 412 -18.50 -3.20 1.66
N GLY A 413 -18.57 -4.53 1.57
CA GLY A 413 -19.81 -5.28 1.53
C GLY A 413 -20.49 -5.37 2.91
N THR A 414 -21.65 -6.01 2.96
CA THR A 414 -22.35 -6.34 4.21
C THR A 414 -22.26 -7.85 4.48
N ALA A 415 -22.01 -8.22 5.73
CA ALA A 415 -22.00 -9.64 6.11
C ALA A 415 -23.43 -10.22 6.09
N ALA A 416 -23.55 -11.53 5.86
CA ALA A 416 -24.82 -12.22 6.02
C ALA A 416 -25.27 -12.17 7.48
N VAL A 417 -26.54 -11.86 7.70
CA VAL A 417 -27.17 -11.95 9.02
C VAL A 417 -27.93 -13.27 9.05
N ALA A 418 -27.48 -14.19 9.91
CA ALA A 418 -28.20 -15.46 10.09
C ALA A 418 -29.59 -15.20 10.69
N PRO A 419 -30.61 -15.97 10.29
CA PRO A 419 -31.92 -15.91 10.94
C PRO A 419 -31.79 -16.37 12.40
N SER A 420 -32.31 -15.56 13.34
CA SER A 420 -32.37 -15.84 14.78
C SER A 420 -33.79 -15.56 15.31
N PRO A 421 -34.59 -16.60 15.63
CA PRO A 421 -34.25 -18.02 15.52
C PRO A 421 -34.39 -18.51 14.07
N ALA A 422 -33.57 -19.49 13.69
CA ALA A 422 -33.57 -20.05 12.34
C ALA A 422 -34.86 -20.83 12.00
N VAL A 423 -35.52 -21.37 13.02
CA VAL A 423 -36.78 -22.11 12.92
C VAL A 423 -37.76 -21.48 13.90
N PRO A 424 -39.02 -21.19 13.49
CA PRO A 424 -40.01 -20.71 14.44
C PRO A 424 -40.21 -21.75 15.54
N PHE A 425 -40.35 -21.32 16.78
CA PHE A 425 -40.65 -22.22 17.88
C PHE A 425 -41.66 -21.60 18.83
N GLN A 426 -42.41 -22.46 19.51
CA GLN A 426 -43.38 -22.07 20.51
C GLN A 426 -42.85 -22.43 21.89
N TYR A 427 -43.13 -21.59 22.87
CA TYR A 427 -42.87 -21.89 24.27
C TYR A 427 -44.11 -21.57 25.10
N GLN A 428 -44.34 -22.37 26.13
CA GLN A 428 -45.36 -22.14 27.13
C GLN A 428 -44.70 -21.46 28.34
N GLY A 429 -45.39 -20.52 28.97
CA GLY A 429 -44.94 -19.83 30.18
C GLY A 429 -46.01 -19.80 31.26
N LYS A 430 -45.59 -19.82 32.53
CA LYS A 430 -46.45 -19.63 33.70
C LYS A 430 -46.00 -18.39 34.46
N GLY A 431 -46.91 -17.45 34.69
CA GLY A 431 -46.65 -16.23 35.43
C GLY A 431 -47.03 -16.34 36.91
N THR A 432 -46.36 -15.55 37.74
CA THR A 432 -46.82 -15.14 39.08
C THR A 432 -46.76 -13.62 39.10
N LEU A 433 -47.91 -12.96 39.13
CA LEU A 433 -48.01 -11.51 38.91
C LEU A 433 -48.78 -10.82 40.04
N SER A 434 -48.37 -9.59 40.36
CA SER A 434 -49.08 -8.66 41.24
C SER A 434 -48.94 -7.26 40.66
N GLY A 435 -50.06 -6.55 40.49
CA GLY A 435 -50.04 -5.22 39.89
C GLY A 435 -51.32 -4.44 40.13
N THR A 436 -51.26 -3.15 39.83
CA THR A 436 -52.39 -2.24 39.90
C THR A 436 -53.02 -2.12 38.52
N PHE A 437 -54.33 -2.35 38.43
CA PHE A 437 -55.10 -2.17 37.19
C PHE A 437 -55.41 -0.69 36.97
N ASP A 438 -55.17 -0.21 35.75
CA ASP A 438 -55.62 1.09 35.26
C ASP A 438 -56.76 0.90 34.25
N ALA A 439 -57.97 1.21 34.68
CA ALA A 439 -59.17 1.10 33.86
C ALA A 439 -59.20 2.11 32.69
N GLY A 440 -58.44 3.20 32.74
CA GLY A 440 -58.37 4.21 31.67
C GLY A 440 -57.60 3.72 30.43
N THR A 441 -56.67 2.78 30.61
CA THR A 441 -55.81 2.24 29.55
C THR A 441 -55.97 0.73 29.32
N ASP A 442 -56.78 0.04 30.14
CA ASP A 442 -56.95 -1.42 30.15
C ASP A 442 -55.62 -2.20 30.34
N THR A 443 -54.77 -1.67 31.22
CA THR A 443 -53.46 -2.24 31.52
C THR A 443 -53.24 -2.44 33.02
N TYR A 444 -52.30 -3.32 33.36
CA TYR A 444 -51.78 -3.51 34.71
C TYR A 444 -50.35 -3.01 34.78
N LEU A 445 -50.05 -2.12 35.73
CA LEU A 445 -48.68 -1.82 36.15
C LEU A 445 -48.26 -2.85 37.21
N LEU A 446 -47.28 -3.68 36.89
CA LEU A 446 -46.84 -4.77 37.76
C LEU A 446 -45.96 -4.25 38.90
N ALA A 447 -46.40 -4.44 40.14
CA ALA A 447 -45.60 -4.20 41.35
C ALA A 447 -44.56 -5.32 41.56
N SER A 448 -44.93 -6.55 41.21
CA SER A 448 -44.01 -7.69 41.06
C SER A 448 -44.53 -8.64 39.99
N GLY A 449 -43.64 -9.25 39.20
CA GLY A 449 -44.07 -10.21 38.19
C GLY A 449 -42.93 -11.08 37.67
N SER A 450 -43.14 -12.38 37.59
CA SER A 450 -42.17 -13.31 36.98
C SER A 450 -42.88 -14.32 36.10
N VAL A 451 -42.29 -14.66 34.96
CA VAL A 451 -42.76 -15.73 34.06
C VAL A 451 -41.69 -16.79 33.92
N VAL A 452 -42.08 -18.06 34.03
CA VAL A 452 -41.20 -19.23 33.89
C VAL A 452 -41.63 -20.07 32.70
N THR A 453 -40.69 -20.44 31.82
CA THR A 453 -40.98 -21.27 30.64
C THR A 453 -41.18 -22.75 31.01
N THR A 454 -42.11 -23.47 30.38
CA THR A 454 -42.38 -24.89 30.66
C THR A 454 -42.20 -25.85 29.48
N THR A 455 -41.95 -25.37 28.25
CA THR A 455 -41.83 -26.24 27.05
C THR A 455 -40.65 -25.93 26.13
N VAL A 456 -39.58 -25.31 26.64
CA VAL A 456 -38.35 -25.14 25.85
C VAL A 456 -37.65 -26.50 25.76
N THR A 457 -37.47 -27.01 24.55
CA THR A 457 -37.03 -28.41 24.32
C THR A 457 -35.60 -28.54 23.82
N SER A 458 -34.93 -27.42 23.52
CA SER A 458 -33.55 -27.44 23.01
C SER A 458 -32.71 -26.30 23.55
N GLU A 459 -31.39 -26.53 23.58
CA GLU A 459 -30.39 -25.55 23.99
C GLU A 459 -30.43 -24.28 23.12
N ALA A 460 -30.72 -24.42 21.82
CA ALA A 460 -30.82 -23.29 20.90
C ALA A 460 -32.00 -22.36 21.22
N GLN A 461 -33.16 -22.93 21.60
CA GLN A 461 -34.32 -22.15 22.01
C GLN A 461 -34.08 -21.44 23.35
N ALA A 462 -33.45 -22.14 24.30
CA ALA A 462 -33.09 -21.57 25.59
C ALA A 462 -32.07 -20.42 25.44
N ALA A 463 -31.04 -20.61 24.62
CA ALA A 463 -30.06 -19.56 24.31
C ALA A 463 -30.71 -18.36 23.62
N TYR A 464 -31.66 -18.58 22.70
CA TYR A 464 -32.41 -17.50 22.04
C TYR A 464 -33.21 -16.68 23.06
N LEU A 465 -33.98 -17.33 23.94
CA LEU A 465 -34.75 -16.64 24.97
C LEU A 465 -33.83 -15.90 25.94
N ALA A 466 -32.71 -16.53 26.34
CA ALA A 466 -31.73 -15.90 27.23
C ALA A 466 -31.14 -14.62 26.63
N ALA A 467 -30.79 -14.64 25.34
CA ALA A 467 -30.33 -13.46 24.61
C ALA A 467 -31.41 -12.37 24.49
N ASN A 468 -32.69 -12.71 24.66
CA ASN A 468 -33.84 -11.81 24.57
C ASN A 468 -34.48 -11.52 25.93
N GLY A 469 -33.64 -11.37 26.97
CA GLY A 469 -34.05 -10.86 28.28
C GLY A 469 -34.69 -11.89 29.21
N TRP A 470 -34.53 -13.18 28.92
CA TRP A 470 -34.81 -14.26 29.88
C TRP A 470 -33.53 -14.67 30.60
N THR A 471 -33.68 -15.22 31.80
CA THR A 471 -32.56 -15.65 32.65
C THR A 471 -32.69 -17.14 32.91
N ARG A 472 -31.60 -17.88 32.72
CA ARG A 472 -31.59 -19.31 33.06
C ARG A 472 -31.56 -19.50 34.58
N THR A 473 -32.31 -20.48 35.07
CA THR A 473 -32.29 -20.86 36.49
C THR A 473 -30.93 -21.42 36.90
N THR A 474 -30.28 -22.16 35.99
CA THR A 474 -28.89 -22.66 36.09
C THR A 474 -28.26 -22.68 34.68
N PRO A 475 -26.91 -22.74 34.54
CA PRO A 475 -26.24 -22.66 33.24
C PRO A 475 -26.68 -23.70 32.20
N THR A 476 -27.17 -24.86 32.65
CA THR A 476 -27.64 -25.98 31.81
C THR A 476 -29.16 -26.13 31.79
N SER A 477 -29.90 -25.24 32.46
CA SER A 477 -31.37 -25.30 32.50
C SER A 477 -31.98 -24.88 31.16
N LEU A 478 -32.94 -25.68 30.70
CA LEU A 478 -33.88 -25.29 29.63
C LEU A 478 -35.10 -24.55 30.17
N GLU A 479 -35.27 -24.46 31.49
CA GLU A 479 -36.23 -23.59 32.14
C GLU A 479 -35.63 -22.19 32.32
N LEU A 480 -36.33 -21.17 31.82
CA LEU A 480 -35.91 -19.77 31.89
C LEU A 480 -36.99 -18.92 32.57
N HIS A 481 -36.54 -17.86 33.22
CA HIS A 481 -37.35 -16.92 33.99
C HIS A 481 -37.21 -15.52 33.41
N ARG A 482 -38.30 -14.74 33.37
CA ARG A 482 -38.26 -13.32 33.02
C ARG A 482 -38.97 -12.50 34.07
N ASP A 483 -38.26 -11.52 34.63
CA ASP A 483 -38.82 -10.53 35.54
C ASP A 483 -39.59 -9.47 34.73
N LEU A 484 -40.80 -9.18 35.18
CA LEU A 484 -41.74 -8.20 34.62
C LEU A 484 -42.09 -7.10 35.63
N SER A 485 -41.44 -7.06 36.79
CA SER A 485 -41.67 -6.05 37.82
C SER A 485 -41.43 -4.64 37.27
N GLY A 486 -42.35 -3.71 37.53
CA GLY A 486 -42.31 -2.34 37.02
C GLY A 486 -42.76 -2.17 35.57
N THR A 487 -43.16 -3.24 34.88
CA THR A 487 -43.66 -3.16 33.50
C THR A 487 -45.17 -3.02 33.44
N THR A 488 -45.67 -2.33 32.43
CA THR A 488 -47.10 -2.23 32.13
C THR A 488 -47.48 -3.28 31.08
N ILE A 489 -48.46 -4.13 31.37
CA ILE A 489 -48.97 -5.15 30.45
C ILE A 489 -50.48 -5.04 30.29
N SER A 490 -51.03 -5.45 29.14
CA SER A 490 -52.48 -5.47 28.91
C SER A 490 -53.22 -6.37 29.91
N SER A 491 -54.46 -6.03 30.26
CA SER A 491 -55.32 -6.86 31.11
C SER A 491 -55.50 -8.31 30.60
N SER A 492 -55.54 -8.50 29.28
CA SER A 492 -55.60 -9.83 28.64
C SER A 492 -54.36 -10.69 28.92
N LEU A 493 -53.16 -10.13 28.76
CA LEU A 493 -51.90 -10.79 29.08
C LEU A 493 -51.73 -11.04 30.59
N TYR A 494 -52.14 -10.07 31.43
CA TYR A 494 -52.14 -10.24 32.88
C TYR A 494 -53.03 -11.42 33.30
N ASN A 495 -54.25 -11.49 32.78
CA ASN A 495 -55.18 -12.59 33.05
C ASN A 495 -54.66 -13.94 32.52
N ALA A 496 -54.07 -13.97 31.32
CA ALA A 496 -53.50 -15.18 30.75
C ALA A 496 -52.33 -15.75 31.58
N LEU A 497 -51.55 -14.89 32.21
CA LEU A 497 -50.40 -15.27 33.03
C LEU A 497 -50.76 -15.51 34.51
N ASN A 498 -51.86 -14.93 35.02
CA ASN A 498 -52.20 -14.91 36.46
C ASN A 498 -53.39 -15.81 36.86
N THR A 499 -53.95 -16.62 35.94
CA THR A 499 -55.07 -17.54 36.28
C THR A 499 -54.64 -18.71 37.18
N PRO A 500 -55.41 -19.07 38.22
CA PRO A 500 -55.16 -20.26 39.02
C PRO A 500 -55.51 -21.52 38.22
N VAL A 501 -54.50 -22.36 37.97
CA VAL A 501 -54.58 -23.74 37.46
C VAL A 501 -55.15 -23.91 36.04
N GLY A 502 -54.25 -24.09 35.06
CA GLY A 502 -54.56 -24.76 33.78
C GLY A 502 -54.18 -24.03 32.49
N ASN A 503 -54.13 -22.70 32.48
CA ASN A 503 -53.77 -21.94 31.29
C ASN A 503 -52.28 -21.58 31.29
N THR A 504 -51.55 -22.08 30.31
CA THR A 504 -50.17 -21.69 30.01
C THR A 504 -50.22 -20.60 28.93
N TYR A 505 -49.44 -19.54 29.11
CA TYR A 505 -49.28 -18.54 28.06
C TYR A 505 -48.43 -19.15 26.93
N ALA A 506 -48.99 -19.25 25.73
CA ALA A 506 -48.26 -19.68 24.55
C ALA A 506 -47.58 -18.47 23.89
N GLY A 507 -46.26 -18.38 24.01
CA GLY A 507 -45.46 -17.47 23.21
C GLY A 507 -45.06 -18.14 21.89
N ILE A 508 -45.34 -17.49 20.76
CA ILE A 508 -44.82 -17.89 19.46
C ILE A 508 -43.64 -16.99 19.14
N ILE A 509 -42.46 -17.58 18.95
CA ILE A 509 -41.32 -16.88 18.36
C ILE A 509 -41.31 -17.21 16.86
N PRO A 510 -41.70 -16.26 15.98
CA PRO A 510 -41.57 -16.46 14.55
C PRO A 510 -40.09 -16.56 14.18
N ALA A 511 -39.77 -17.27 13.09
CA ALA A 511 -38.43 -17.16 12.52
C ALA A 511 -38.22 -15.72 12.05
N SER A 512 -37.06 -15.16 12.37
CA SER A 512 -36.64 -13.91 11.75
C SER A 512 -36.09 -14.23 10.35
N GLY A 513 -36.36 -13.40 9.35
CA GLY A 513 -35.62 -13.46 8.09
C GLY A 513 -34.15 -13.11 8.31
N GLY A 514 -33.24 -13.94 7.80
CA GLY A 514 -31.83 -13.54 7.66
C GLY A 514 -31.65 -12.62 6.45
N SER A 515 -30.54 -11.90 6.41
CA SER A 515 -30.14 -11.11 5.23
C SER A 515 -28.93 -11.76 4.57
N PRO A 516 -28.90 -11.89 3.23
CA PRO A 516 -27.73 -12.42 2.53
C PRO A 516 -26.55 -11.46 2.66
N ALA A 517 -25.33 -11.99 2.52
CA ALA A 517 -24.15 -11.14 2.40
C ALA A 517 -24.19 -10.36 1.09
N VAL A 518 -23.81 -9.09 1.12
CA VAL A 518 -23.49 -8.32 -0.08
C VAL A 518 -21.96 -8.31 -0.21
N PRO A 519 -21.39 -8.79 -1.32
CA PRO A 519 -19.94 -8.74 -1.52
C PRO A 519 -19.38 -7.31 -1.53
N ASN A 520 -18.07 -7.19 -1.35
CA ASN A 520 -17.38 -5.92 -1.58
C ASN A 520 -17.64 -5.40 -3.01
N GLN A 521 -17.83 -4.09 -3.16
CA GLN A 521 -17.78 -3.46 -4.48
C GLN A 521 -16.33 -3.18 -4.86
N GLY A 522 -15.99 -3.31 -6.15
CA GLY A 522 -14.61 -3.25 -6.64
C GLY A 522 -14.05 -4.63 -7.00
N GLY A 523 -12.90 -4.67 -7.66
CA GLY A 523 -12.29 -5.91 -8.15
C GLY A 523 -12.82 -6.35 -9.51
N VAL A 524 -12.91 -7.66 -9.72
CA VAL A 524 -13.19 -8.28 -11.03
C VAL A 524 -14.16 -9.45 -10.88
N THR A 525 -15.24 -9.44 -11.66
CA THR A 525 -16.24 -10.53 -11.62
C THR A 525 -16.57 -11.04 -13.02
N VAL A 526 -16.67 -12.36 -13.16
CA VAL A 526 -17.35 -13.04 -14.26
C VAL A 526 -18.68 -13.54 -13.75
N ALA A 527 -19.79 -13.08 -14.29
CA ALA A 527 -21.14 -13.46 -13.91
C ALA A 527 -21.81 -14.27 -15.03
N VAL A 528 -22.44 -15.40 -14.69
CA VAL A 528 -23.17 -16.25 -15.63
C VAL A 528 -24.52 -16.64 -15.02
N ALA A 529 -25.62 -16.32 -15.71
CA ALA A 529 -26.97 -16.63 -15.23
C ALA A 529 -27.48 -18.01 -15.67
N GLY A 530 -27.01 -18.54 -16.80
CA GLY A 530 -27.38 -19.87 -17.29
C GLY A 530 -26.46 -21.01 -16.84
N ALA A 531 -26.70 -22.20 -17.39
CA ALA A 531 -25.84 -23.38 -17.18
C ALA A 531 -24.46 -23.22 -17.85
N VAL A 532 -23.43 -23.85 -17.28
CA VAL A 532 -22.06 -23.86 -17.81
C VAL A 532 -21.66 -25.29 -18.16
N THR A 533 -21.36 -25.57 -19.43
CA THR A 533 -21.06 -26.92 -19.91
C THR A 533 -19.79 -26.93 -20.77
N ASN A 534 -18.85 -27.84 -20.49
CA ASN A 534 -17.61 -28.01 -21.27
C ASN A 534 -16.85 -26.69 -21.50
N SER A 535 -16.79 -25.82 -20.50
CA SER A 535 -16.33 -24.43 -20.65
C SER A 535 -15.26 -24.07 -19.61
N GLN A 536 -14.57 -22.96 -19.84
CA GLN A 536 -13.55 -22.43 -18.94
C GLN A 536 -13.92 -21.02 -18.49
N LEU A 537 -14.01 -20.79 -17.18
CA LEU A 537 -14.26 -19.48 -16.58
C LEU A 537 -13.07 -19.09 -15.70
N SER A 538 -12.48 -17.91 -15.91
CA SER A 538 -11.31 -17.47 -15.15
C SER A 538 -11.33 -16.02 -14.73
N VAL A 539 -10.99 -15.76 -13.46
CA VAL A 539 -10.65 -14.46 -12.89
C VAL A 539 -9.27 -14.58 -12.27
N ASN A 540 -8.23 -14.48 -13.10
CA ASN A 540 -6.87 -14.83 -12.72
C ASN A 540 -5.88 -13.66 -12.86
N GLY A 541 -4.94 -13.56 -11.93
CA GLY A 541 -3.82 -12.62 -12.04
C GLY A 541 -4.23 -11.15 -11.96
N ASN A 542 -5.41 -10.83 -11.44
CA ASN A 542 -5.87 -9.45 -11.31
C ASN A 542 -5.23 -8.78 -10.08
N THR A 543 -5.05 -7.47 -10.14
CA THR A 543 -4.37 -6.69 -9.10
C THR A 543 -5.18 -5.48 -8.64
N ALA A 544 -5.19 -5.22 -7.33
CA ALA A 544 -5.70 -3.98 -6.74
C ALA A 544 -4.68 -3.42 -5.75
N ASN A 545 -4.20 -2.18 -5.95
CA ASN A 545 -3.15 -1.56 -5.13
C ASN A 545 -3.53 -0.14 -4.69
N GLY A 546 -3.86 0.00 -3.41
CA GLY A 546 -4.00 1.29 -2.73
C GLY A 546 -2.70 1.68 -2.03
N ALA A 547 -2.20 2.90 -2.28
CA ALA A 547 -0.93 3.37 -1.73
C ALA A 547 -1.01 4.81 -1.26
N VAL A 548 -0.64 5.05 -0.01
CA VAL A 548 -0.50 6.37 0.60
C VAL A 548 0.96 6.59 1.01
N THR A 549 1.49 7.76 0.69
CA THR A 549 2.82 8.18 1.14
C THR A 549 2.81 9.65 1.59
N GLY A 550 3.28 9.92 2.80
CA GLY A 550 3.50 11.30 3.25
C GLY A 550 4.67 11.92 2.49
N ASN A 551 5.88 11.53 2.85
CA ASN A 551 7.11 11.99 2.21
C ASN A 551 7.90 10.81 1.62
N THR A 552 8.37 10.96 0.38
CA THR A 552 9.31 10.02 -0.25
C THR A 552 10.50 10.76 -0.88
N ALA A 553 11.71 10.24 -0.67
CA ALA A 553 12.93 10.81 -1.23
C ALA A 553 13.94 9.76 -1.69
N THR A 554 14.52 9.98 -2.87
CA THR A 554 15.72 9.27 -3.34
C THR A 554 16.84 10.29 -3.49
N ASN A 555 17.93 10.12 -2.75
CA ASN A 555 19.04 11.06 -2.71
C ASN A 555 20.37 10.35 -3.03
N SER A 556 21.14 10.88 -3.97
CA SER A 556 22.45 10.32 -4.33
C SER A 556 23.54 11.38 -4.46
N VAL A 557 24.69 11.12 -3.84
CA VAL A 557 25.94 11.87 -4.07
C VAL A 557 26.97 10.88 -4.61
N SER A 558 27.48 11.13 -5.81
CA SER A 558 28.50 10.30 -6.45
C SER A 558 29.72 11.14 -6.83
N VAL A 559 30.90 10.68 -6.43
CA VAL A 559 32.18 11.34 -6.72
C VAL A 559 33.14 10.30 -7.28
N THR A 560 33.60 10.53 -8.52
CA THR A 560 34.50 9.60 -9.22
C THR A 560 35.72 10.34 -9.74
N GLY A 561 36.93 9.91 -9.36
CA GLY A 561 38.12 10.52 -9.93
C GLY A 561 39.45 9.85 -9.63
N GLY A 562 40.53 10.30 -10.29
CA GLY A 562 41.86 9.75 -10.06
C GLY A 562 42.37 10.04 -8.65
N ASN A 563 42.43 11.33 -8.29
CA ASN A 563 42.77 11.79 -6.94
C ASN A 563 41.61 12.61 -6.36
N ILE A 564 41.02 12.14 -5.28
CA ILE A 564 39.97 12.82 -4.52
C ILE A 564 40.58 13.30 -3.20
N ALA A 565 40.60 14.60 -2.97
CA ALA A 565 41.27 15.26 -1.85
C ALA A 565 40.31 16.20 -1.10
N ALA A 566 40.70 16.58 0.12
CA ALA A 566 39.92 17.49 0.96
C ALA A 566 39.65 18.84 0.27
N GLY A 567 38.44 19.37 0.46
CA GLY A 567 37.99 20.61 -0.19
C GLY A 567 37.23 21.58 0.72
N SER A 568 36.70 21.11 1.84
CA SER A 568 35.87 21.90 2.76
C SER A 568 36.65 22.61 3.88
N GLY A 569 37.94 22.27 4.07
CA GLY A 569 38.74 22.73 5.22
C GLY A 569 38.45 21.98 6.52
N ASN A 570 37.50 21.04 6.53
CA ASN A 570 37.26 20.13 7.65
C ASN A 570 38.27 18.97 7.61
N THR A 571 38.72 18.54 8.79
CA THR A 571 39.59 17.37 8.95
C THR A 571 38.86 16.17 9.53
N VAL A 572 37.62 16.35 9.99
CA VAL A 572 36.74 15.34 10.59
C VAL A 572 35.33 15.55 10.06
N ALA A 573 34.69 14.50 9.57
CA ALA A 573 33.28 14.51 9.20
C ALA A 573 32.39 14.37 10.42
N THR A 574 31.23 15.02 10.37
CA THR A 574 30.17 14.91 11.39
C THR A 574 28.84 14.62 10.72
N ALA A 575 28.17 13.54 11.15
CA ALA A 575 26.76 13.29 10.88
C ALA A 575 25.97 13.45 12.20
N GLY A 576 25.24 14.55 12.34
CA GLY A 576 24.44 14.88 13.51
C GLY A 576 22.94 14.95 13.22
N ASN A 577 22.14 15.24 14.25
CA ASN A 577 20.69 15.39 14.09
C ASN A 577 20.36 16.59 13.17
N LEU A 578 19.19 16.50 12.53
CA LEU A 578 18.57 17.52 11.68
C LEU A 578 17.20 17.97 12.25
N PRO A 579 17.00 18.22 13.57
CA PRO A 579 15.70 18.74 13.97
C PRO A 579 15.49 20.10 13.32
N LEU A 580 14.25 20.37 12.92
CA LEU A 580 13.88 21.64 12.29
C LEU A 580 14.16 22.86 13.20
N ALA A 581 14.41 22.66 14.50
CA ALA A 581 14.75 23.72 15.45
C ALA A 581 16.25 24.06 15.55
N ALA A 582 17.17 23.09 15.61
CA ALA A 582 18.62 23.32 15.65
C ALA A 582 19.40 22.01 15.42
N GLY A 583 19.99 21.84 14.24
CA GLY A 583 20.69 20.62 13.82
C GLY A 583 22.02 20.89 13.14
N THR A 584 22.97 19.98 13.34
CA THR A 584 24.29 20.04 12.71
C THR A 584 24.33 19.32 11.36
N GLY A 585 23.37 18.45 11.06
CA GLY A 585 23.28 17.77 9.77
C GLY A 585 24.55 17.01 9.37
N ALA A 586 24.86 17.01 8.08
CA ALA A 586 26.06 16.40 7.53
C ALA A 586 27.10 17.49 7.21
N GLN A 587 28.23 17.45 7.90
CA GLN A 587 29.37 18.35 7.72
C GLN A 587 30.56 17.52 7.25
N ALA A 588 30.95 17.67 5.99
CA ALA A 588 32.06 16.94 5.35
C ALA A 588 32.43 17.62 4.02
N ASP A 589 33.46 17.11 3.34
CA ASP A 589 33.73 17.49 1.95
C ASP A 589 32.57 17.07 1.07
N HIS A 590 32.10 15.84 1.23
CA HIS A 590 30.92 15.33 0.54
C HIS A 590 29.84 14.95 1.55
N ALA A 591 28.79 15.77 1.59
CA ALA A 591 27.73 15.71 2.59
C ALA A 591 26.37 15.42 1.96
N LEU A 592 25.59 14.57 2.63
CA LEU A 592 24.19 14.33 2.32
C LEU A 592 23.36 14.45 3.60
N SER A 593 22.39 15.35 3.59
CA SER A 593 21.38 15.47 4.65
C SER A 593 19.99 15.24 4.09
N ASN A 594 19.24 14.34 4.71
CA ASN A 594 17.84 14.11 4.40
C ASN A 594 16.99 14.23 5.66
N VAL A 595 15.98 15.10 5.63
CA VAL A 595 14.99 15.25 6.70
C VAL A 595 13.58 15.10 6.13
N GLN A 596 12.79 14.20 6.70
CA GLN A 596 11.37 14.06 6.38
C GLN A 596 10.54 14.11 7.65
N GLN A 597 9.50 14.93 7.67
CA GLN A 597 8.63 15.13 8.82
C GLN A 597 7.16 15.04 8.42
N VAL A 598 6.39 14.23 9.15
CA VAL A 598 4.92 14.29 9.11
C VAL A 598 4.44 14.86 10.43
N ASN A 599 3.77 16.00 10.36
CA ASN A 599 3.42 16.80 11.52
C ASN A 599 2.17 16.23 12.22
N GLU A 600 1.95 16.68 13.46
CA GLU A 600 0.75 16.33 14.23
C GLU A 600 -0.53 16.77 13.50
N GLY A 601 -1.60 15.97 13.63
CA GLY A 601 -2.90 16.23 13.02
C GLY A 601 -3.08 15.62 11.62
N ALA A 602 -2.02 15.22 10.93
CA ALA A 602 -2.13 14.53 9.64
C ALA A 602 -2.58 13.07 9.78
N SER A 603 -3.43 12.61 8.85
CA SER A 603 -3.87 11.22 8.71
C SER A 603 -3.42 10.62 7.39
N LEU A 604 -2.86 9.41 7.44
CA LEU A 604 -2.43 8.66 6.25
C LEU A 604 -3.21 7.36 6.18
N THR A 605 -4.21 7.29 5.29
CA THR A 605 -5.18 6.19 5.26
C THR A 605 -5.33 5.57 3.88
N THR A 606 -5.10 4.26 3.78
CA THR A 606 -5.47 3.48 2.60
C THR A 606 -6.59 2.50 2.94
N SER A 607 -7.55 2.34 2.03
CA SER A 607 -8.65 1.37 2.15
C SER A 607 -8.92 0.72 0.81
N VAL A 608 -8.71 -0.59 0.75
CA VAL A 608 -8.91 -1.39 -0.45
C VAL A 608 -9.94 -2.48 -0.18
N PHE A 609 -11.04 -2.42 -0.91
CA PHE A 609 -12.08 -3.45 -0.94
C PHE A 609 -12.14 -4.03 -2.35
N GLY A 610 -12.17 -5.35 -2.47
CA GLY A 610 -12.24 -6.01 -3.78
C GLY A 610 -12.90 -7.37 -3.69
N THR A 611 -13.64 -7.69 -4.75
CA THR A 611 -14.22 -9.01 -4.99
C THR A 611 -13.61 -9.59 -6.26
N TYR A 612 -13.05 -10.79 -6.18
CA TYR A 612 -12.63 -11.58 -7.34
C TYR A 612 -13.45 -12.84 -7.41
N ALA A 613 -14.25 -12.99 -8.47
CA ALA A 613 -15.27 -14.02 -8.45
C ALA A 613 -15.70 -14.55 -9.80
N VAL A 614 -16.00 -15.85 -9.82
CA VAL A 614 -16.91 -16.43 -10.81
C VAL A 614 -18.26 -16.60 -10.14
N ASP A 615 -19.20 -15.75 -10.52
CA ASP A 615 -20.53 -15.62 -9.95
C ASP A 615 -21.55 -16.33 -10.84
N THR A 616 -22.08 -17.44 -10.36
CA THR A 616 -23.17 -18.16 -11.02
C THR A 616 -24.39 -18.15 -10.12
N THR A 617 -25.58 -18.28 -10.71
CA THR A 617 -26.79 -18.55 -9.91
C THR A 617 -26.54 -19.75 -9.00
N ALA A 618 -26.89 -19.63 -7.72
CA ALA A 618 -26.70 -20.72 -6.76
C ALA A 618 -27.44 -21.98 -7.24
N GLY A 619 -26.75 -23.14 -7.23
CA GLY A 619 -27.29 -24.39 -7.77
C GLY A 619 -27.38 -24.47 -9.30
N ALA A 620 -26.78 -23.53 -10.05
CA ALA A 620 -26.69 -23.61 -11.49
C ALA A 620 -26.02 -24.92 -11.94
N ALA A 621 -26.51 -25.50 -13.05
CA ALA A 621 -25.91 -26.70 -13.61
C ALA A 621 -24.55 -26.38 -14.23
N ILE A 622 -23.48 -26.89 -13.63
CA ILE A 622 -22.11 -26.75 -14.11
C ILE A 622 -21.53 -28.14 -14.37
N SER A 623 -21.13 -28.42 -15.61
CA SER A 623 -20.62 -29.73 -16.01
C SER A 623 -19.42 -29.66 -16.96
N GLY A 624 -18.47 -30.58 -16.82
CA GLY A 624 -17.32 -30.70 -17.74
C GLY A 624 -16.42 -29.47 -17.81
N SER A 625 -16.45 -28.60 -16.78
CA SER A 625 -15.94 -27.23 -16.88
C SER A 625 -14.80 -26.96 -15.90
N THR A 626 -13.96 -25.97 -16.22
CA THR A 626 -12.91 -25.46 -15.35
C THR A 626 -13.28 -24.05 -14.86
N VAL A 627 -13.21 -23.83 -13.55
CA VAL A 627 -13.50 -22.55 -12.92
C VAL A 627 -12.31 -22.14 -12.06
N SER A 628 -11.78 -20.94 -12.29
CA SER A 628 -10.56 -20.49 -11.61
C SER A 628 -10.69 -19.04 -11.14
N VAL A 629 -10.43 -18.81 -9.86
CA VAL A 629 -10.18 -17.49 -9.27
C VAL A 629 -8.84 -17.56 -8.56
N SER A 630 -7.76 -17.35 -9.31
CA SER A 630 -6.41 -17.69 -8.88
C SER A 630 -5.40 -16.60 -9.13
N ASN A 631 -4.38 -16.53 -8.28
CA ASN A 631 -3.27 -15.58 -8.37
C ASN A 631 -3.71 -14.10 -8.38
N ASN A 632 -4.89 -13.78 -7.85
CA ASN A 632 -5.31 -12.40 -7.68
C ASN A 632 -4.57 -11.79 -6.49
N SER A 633 -4.17 -10.52 -6.60
CA SER A 633 -3.41 -9.83 -5.57
C SER A 633 -4.06 -8.52 -5.18
N GLN A 634 -4.31 -8.33 -3.90
CA GLN A 634 -4.78 -7.09 -3.32
C GLN A 634 -3.78 -6.55 -2.31
N ARG A 635 -3.51 -5.24 -2.35
CA ARG A 635 -2.59 -4.57 -1.45
C ARG A 635 -3.12 -3.20 -1.01
N GLY A 636 -3.16 -2.96 0.29
CA GLY A 636 -3.26 -1.62 0.88
C GLY A 636 -1.95 -1.25 1.58
N SER A 637 -1.30 -0.15 1.20
CA SER A 637 -0.06 0.35 1.82
C SER A 637 -0.20 1.81 2.28
N ALA A 638 0.17 2.11 3.53
CA ALA A 638 0.28 3.48 4.03
C ALA A 638 1.65 3.69 4.68
N VAL A 639 2.40 4.70 4.23
CA VAL A 639 3.75 5.01 4.71
C VAL A 639 3.87 6.49 5.04
N ALA A 640 4.28 6.87 6.25
CA ALA A 640 4.47 8.29 6.58
C ALA A 640 5.72 8.88 5.93
N ASN A 641 6.90 8.29 6.17
CA ASN A 641 8.15 8.70 5.53
C ASN A 641 8.88 7.50 4.95
N THR A 642 9.34 7.63 3.71
CA THR A 642 10.27 6.67 3.10
C THR A 642 11.45 7.35 2.42
N ALA A 643 12.65 6.79 2.57
CA ALA A 643 13.83 7.35 1.91
C ALA A 643 14.87 6.30 1.49
N SER A 644 15.53 6.59 0.37
CA SER A 644 16.76 5.93 -0.06
C SER A 644 17.85 6.99 -0.19
N ASN A 645 18.92 6.88 0.60
CA ASN A 645 20.03 7.82 0.59
C ASN A 645 21.35 7.10 0.28
N SER A 646 22.13 7.64 -0.65
CA SER A 646 23.40 7.06 -1.07
C SER A 646 24.51 8.11 -1.20
N VAL A 647 25.69 7.80 -0.67
CA VAL A 647 26.94 8.53 -0.91
C VAL A 647 27.97 7.53 -1.41
N ALA A 648 28.57 7.79 -2.57
CA ALA A 648 29.54 6.90 -3.20
C ALA A 648 30.77 7.67 -3.70
N LEU A 649 31.96 7.28 -3.22
CA LEU A 649 33.26 7.79 -3.69
C LEU A 649 34.07 6.66 -4.33
N SER A 650 34.66 6.92 -5.49
CA SER A 650 35.53 5.98 -6.18
C SER A 650 36.75 6.69 -6.78
N GLY A 651 37.97 6.25 -6.44
CA GLY A 651 39.18 6.78 -7.06
C GLY A 651 40.47 6.01 -6.86
N ASN A 652 41.60 6.51 -7.37
CA ASN A 652 42.89 5.86 -7.10
C ASN A 652 43.37 6.24 -5.69
N SER A 653 43.41 7.53 -5.38
CA SER A 653 43.72 8.03 -4.04
C SER A 653 42.54 8.83 -3.52
N VAL A 654 42.05 8.47 -2.33
CA VAL A 654 40.90 9.09 -1.66
C VAL A 654 41.36 9.59 -0.29
N ALA A 655 41.59 10.90 -0.19
CA ALA A 655 42.01 11.61 1.02
C ALA A 655 41.00 12.75 1.30
N THR A 656 39.77 12.36 1.63
CA THR A 656 38.62 13.25 1.84
C THR A 656 37.71 12.66 2.90
N ILE A 657 36.76 13.43 3.40
CA ILE A 657 35.79 13.00 4.42
C ILE A 657 34.36 13.01 3.87
N THR A 658 33.50 12.13 4.38
CA THR A 658 32.10 12.02 3.95
C THR A 658 31.14 11.90 5.13
N ALA A 659 29.99 12.57 5.06
CA ALA A 659 28.93 12.46 6.05
C ALA A 659 27.58 12.23 5.39
N LEU A 660 26.82 11.26 5.91
CA LEU A 660 25.43 11.03 5.56
C LEU A 660 24.57 11.12 6.83
N SER A 661 23.65 12.08 6.88
CA SER A 661 22.66 12.22 7.95
C SER A 661 21.24 12.03 7.40
N SER A 662 20.52 11.04 7.90
CA SER A 662 19.12 10.78 7.58
C SER A 662 18.27 10.86 8.84
N GLN A 663 17.23 11.72 8.80
CA GLN A 663 16.30 11.89 9.89
C GLN A 663 14.84 11.83 9.43
N GLN A 664 14.06 10.93 10.01
CA GLN A 664 12.64 10.77 9.71
C GLN A 664 11.84 10.87 11.01
N GLY A 665 10.84 11.75 11.04
CA GLY A 665 9.96 11.94 12.19
C GLY A 665 8.50 11.94 11.76
N SER A 666 7.63 11.36 12.57
CA SER A 666 6.20 11.42 12.32
C SER A 666 5.39 11.38 13.60
N ALA A 667 4.43 12.30 13.66
CA ALA A 667 3.35 12.37 14.64
C ALA A 667 1.97 12.08 14.01
N ALA A 668 1.93 11.50 12.81
CA ALA A 668 0.67 11.16 12.13
C ALA A 668 0.11 9.80 12.55
N ALA A 669 -1.21 9.67 12.42
CA ALA A 669 -1.86 8.36 12.44
C ALA A 669 -1.73 7.71 11.05
N VAL A 670 -1.18 6.50 11.01
CA VAL A 670 -1.04 5.70 9.79
C VAL A 670 -2.00 4.51 9.85
N SER A 671 -2.84 4.34 8.84
CA SER A 671 -3.83 3.26 8.77
C SER A 671 -3.87 2.62 7.40
N ALA A 672 -3.57 1.32 7.33
CA ALA A 672 -3.72 0.52 6.13
C ALA A 672 -4.80 -0.55 6.31
N SER A 673 -5.69 -0.66 5.32
CA SER A 673 -6.72 -1.68 5.28
C SER A 673 -6.84 -2.32 3.89
N SER A 674 -6.98 -3.65 3.88
CA SER A 674 -7.22 -4.44 2.68
C SER A 674 -8.20 -5.59 2.98
N ALA A 675 -9.43 -5.49 2.47
CA ALA A 675 -10.48 -6.50 2.61
C ALA A 675 -10.76 -7.17 1.26
N LEU A 676 -10.45 -8.46 1.17
CA LEU A 676 -10.49 -9.26 -0.04
C LEU A 676 -11.61 -10.30 0.06
N GLU A 677 -12.41 -10.40 -0.98
CA GLU A 677 -13.45 -11.40 -1.11
C GLU A 677 -13.22 -12.23 -2.37
N LEU A 678 -13.26 -13.56 -2.24
CA LEU A 678 -13.14 -14.49 -3.34
C LEU A 678 -14.20 -15.57 -3.28
N TYR A 679 -14.83 -15.85 -4.42
CA TYR A 679 -15.76 -16.95 -4.50
C TYR A 679 -15.91 -17.54 -5.90
N ALA A 680 -16.37 -18.78 -5.92
CA ALA A 680 -16.71 -19.54 -7.11
C ALA A 680 -17.89 -20.48 -6.80
N PRO A 681 -18.58 -21.04 -7.80
CA PRO A 681 -19.51 -22.15 -7.58
C PRO A 681 -18.83 -23.35 -6.92
N GLY A 682 -19.55 -24.04 -6.04
CA GLY A 682 -19.13 -25.28 -5.39
C GLY A 682 -19.91 -26.52 -5.84
N ALA A 683 -21.16 -26.36 -6.25
CA ALA A 683 -21.99 -27.45 -6.77
C ALA A 683 -21.72 -27.68 -8.27
N VAL A 684 -20.82 -28.63 -8.58
CA VAL A 684 -20.35 -28.88 -9.96
C VAL A 684 -20.19 -30.37 -10.27
N SER A 685 -20.29 -30.75 -11.55
CA SER A 685 -20.16 -32.14 -12.01
C SER A 685 -19.04 -32.32 -13.06
N ASN A 686 -18.23 -33.37 -12.98
CA ASN A 686 -17.11 -33.60 -13.91
C ASN A 686 -16.23 -32.35 -14.12
N SER A 687 -16.02 -31.55 -13.07
CA SER A 687 -15.49 -30.18 -13.16
C SER A 687 -14.40 -29.94 -12.12
N SER A 688 -13.62 -28.89 -12.31
CA SER A 688 -12.60 -28.44 -11.34
C SER A 688 -12.79 -26.97 -10.98
N VAL A 689 -12.77 -26.66 -9.68
CA VAL A 689 -12.87 -25.29 -9.14
C VAL A 689 -11.61 -24.96 -8.35
N ALA A 690 -10.96 -23.85 -8.66
CA ALA A 690 -9.71 -23.43 -8.04
C ALA A 690 -9.80 -22.00 -7.48
N LEU A 691 -9.65 -21.86 -6.16
CA LEU A 691 -9.38 -20.61 -5.45
C LEU A 691 -7.94 -20.65 -4.95
N THR A 692 -6.95 -20.41 -5.83
CA THR A 692 -5.54 -20.73 -5.53
C THR A 692 -4.57 -19.57 -5.64
N GLY A 693 -3.59 -19.50 -4.74
CA GLY A 693 -2.49 -18.52 -4.82
C GLY A 693 -2.91 -17.05 -4.69
N ASN A 694 -4.11 -16.76 -4.17
CA ASN A 694 -4.57 -15.38 -4.02
C ASN A 694 -3.90 -14.71 -2.81
N LYS A 695 -3.53 -13.44 -2.95
CA LYS A 695 -2.75 -12.70 -1.96
C LYS A 695 -3.49 -11.45 -1.52
N ASN A 696 -3.65 -11.29 -0.22
CA ASN A 696 -4.14 -10.07 0.41
C ASN A 696 -3.08 -9.52 1.35
N VAL A 697 -2.61 -8.29 1.11
CA VAL A 697 -1.56 -7.66 1.91
C VAL A 697 -2.02 -6.29 2.41
N SER A 698 -1.85 -6.05 3.71
CA SER A 698 -1.92 -4.72 4.29
C SER A 698 -0.55 -4.36 4.88
N LEU A 699 -0.04 -3.17 4.57
CA LEU A 699 1.23 -2.66 5.10
C LEU A 699 1.04 -1.24 5.66
N GLY A 700 1.25 -1.05 6.96
CA GLY A 700 1.37 0.25 7.60
C GLY A 700 2.80 0.48 8.09
N VAL A 701 3.46 1.56 7.69
CA VAL A 701 4.79 1.91 8.20
C VAL A 701 4.86 3.41 8.53
N ILE A 702 5.46 3.77 9.67
CA ILE A 702 5.68 5.19 9.96
C ILE A 702 6.96 5.68 9.24
N ASN A 703 8.11 5.10 9.53
CA ASN A 703 9.38 5.49 8.90
C ASN A 703 10.09 4.26 8.30
N ASP A 704 10.41 4.30 7.00
CA ASP A 704 11.13 3.24 6.28
C ASP A 704 12.31 3.78 5.47
N VAL A 705 13.54 3.47 5.89
CA VAL A 705 14.73 4.16 5.36
C VAL A 705 15.84 3.18 5.00
N THR A 706 16.41 3.38 3.82
CA THR A 706 17.66 2.73 3.40
C THR A 706 18.77 3.77 3.25
N ASN A 707 19.91 3.52 3.88
CA ASN A 707 21.09 4.39 3.79
C ASN A 707 22.31 3.59 3.34
N THR A 708 23.06 4.11 2.38
CA THR A 708 24.31 3.49 1.91
C THR A 708 25.42 4.54 1.81
N LEU A 709 26.58 4.25 2.40
CA LEU A 709 27.80 5.03 2.26
C LEU A 709 28.92 4.11 1.77
N ALA A 710 29.45 4.35 0.59
CA ALA A 710 30.50 3.54 -0.02
C ALA A 710 31.70 4.41 -0.40
N VAL A 711 32.90 4.00 0.01
CA VAL A 711 34.15 4.65 -0.34
C VAL A 711 35.13 3.59 -0.82
N SER A 712 35.63 3.75 -2.04
CA SER A 712 36.59 2.82 -2.62
C SER A 712 37.74 3.54 -3.28
N GLY A 713 38.95 3.03 -3.08
CA GLY A 713 40.07 3.39 -3.93
C GLY A 713 41.28 2.49 -3.81
N THR A 714 42.37 2.83 -4.51
CA THR A 714 43.65 2.14 -4.31
C THR A 714 44.23 2.48 -2.94
N ASN A 715 44.23 3.77 -2.59
CA ASN A 715 44.58 4.25 -1.26
C ASN A 715 43.42 5.07 -0.71
N VAL A 716 42.96 4.74 0.49
CA VAL A 716 41.97 5.52 1.21
C VAL A 716 42.59 5.93 2.54
N THR A 717 42.73 7.24 2.77
CA THR A 717 43.54 7.79 3.88
C THR A 717 42.78 8.88 4.63
N PRO A 718 43.01 9.05 5.94
CA PRO A 718 42.40 10.12 6.71
C PRO A 718 42.89 11.49 6.22
N VAL A 719 42.04 12.52 6.34
CA VAL A 719 42.44 13.92 6.10
C VAL A 719 43.16 14.49 7.33
N GLY A 720 42.64 14.18 8.51
CA GLY A 720 43.20 14.59 9.80
C GLY A 720 44.06 13.52 10.47
N ALA A 721 44.18 13.62 11.79
CA ALA A 721 44.85 12.60 12.59
C ALA A 721 44.09 11.25 12.53
N ALA A 722 44.83 10.14 12.51
CA ALA A 722 44.27 8.79 12.54
C ALA A 722 43.69 8.46 13.94
N VAL A 723 42.45 8.90 14.18
CA VAL A 723 41.68 8.70 15.42
C VAL A 723 40.56 7.67 15.23
N ASN A 724 39.88 7.30 16.32
CA ASN A 724 38.68 6.47 16.27
C ASN A 724 37.49 7.28 15.71
N ALA A 725 36.58 6.60 15.03
CA ALA A 725 35.23 7.09 14.90
C ALA A 725 34.58 7.13 16.29
N ASN A 726 33.88 8.22 16.62
CA ASN A 726 33.20 8.41 17.91
C ASN A 726 31.69 8.55 17.69
N LEU A 727 30.93 7.62 18.27
CA LEU A 727 29.51 7.44 18.01
C LEU A 727 28.70 7.65 19.29
N THR A 728 27.69 8.50 19.20
CA THR A 728 26.66 8.71 20.23
C THR A 728 25.28 8.68 19.59
N SER A 729 24.21 8.62 20.39
CA SER A 729 22.84 8.75 19.86
C SER A 729 22.59 10.09 19.15
N ALA A 730 23.39 11.13 19.43
CA ALA A 730 23.26 12.47 18.88
C ALA A 730 24.20 12.74 17.69
N THR A 731 25.33 12.07 17.59
CA THR A 731 26.35 12.36 16.56
C THR A 731 27.19 11.15 16.19
N ALA A 732 27.66 11.10 14.95
CA ALA A 732 28.75 10.26 14.50
C ALA A 732 29.88 11.16 13.97
N THR A 733 31.10 11.01 14.47
CA THR A 733 32.28 11.72 13.98
C THR A 733 33.40 10.76 13.57
N GLY A 734 34.15 11.11 12.52
CA GLY A 734 35.16 10.25 11.90
C GLY A 734 35.54 10.76 10.50
N ASP A 735 36.17 9.93 9.67
CA ASP A 735 36.45 10.27 8.26
C ASP A 735 35.22 10.02 7.39
N HIS A 736 34.61 8.83 7.55
CA HIS A 736 33.42 8.42 6.80
C HIS A 736 32.31 7.99 7.76
N VAL A 737 31.28 8.82 7.91
CA VAL A 737 30.24 8.61 8.91
C VAL A 737 28.83 8.61 8.33
N LEU A 738 28.03 7.69 8.84
CA LEU A 738 26.61 7.55 8.54
C LEU A 738 25.81 7.64 9.82
N LYS A 739 24.74 8.43 9.81
CA LYS A 739 23.76 8.48 10.88
C LYS A 739 22.34 8.35 10.34
N ASN A 740 21.59 7.41 10.91
CA ASN A 740 20.15 7.29 10.77
C ASN A 740 19.46 7.61 12.10
N ASN A 741 18.42 8.44 12.08
CA ASN A 741 17.61 8.80 13.24
C ASN A 741 16.11 8.78 12.90
N GLN A 742 15.34 7.86 13.48
CA GLN A 742 13.90 7.76 13.25
C GLN A 742 13.09 7.91 14.54
N VAL A 743 12.01 8.70 14.49
CA VAL A 743 11.10 8.95 15.61
C VAL A 743 9.65 8.76 15.18
N ALA A 744 8.88 8.00 15.97
CA ALA A 744 7.45 7.72 15.73
C ALA A 744 6.65 7.84 17.03
N THR A 745 5.57 8.65 17.06
CA THR A 745 4.89 8.97 18.34
C THR A 745 3.40 8.59 18.43
N THR A 746 2.65 8.56 17.33
CA THR A 746 1.17 8.46 17.37
C THR A 746 0.68 7.02 17.22
N SER A 747 0.44 6.54 15.99
CA SER A 747 -0.04 5.17 15.77
C SER A 747 0.18 4.69 14.35
N VAL A 748 0.31 3.37 14.22
CA VAL A 748 0.28 2.67 12.94
C VAL A 748 -0.58 1.41 13.05
N ALA A 749 -1.57 1.30 12.17
CA ALA A 749 -2.47 0.17 12.08
C ALA A 749 -2.40 -0.46 10.68
N SER A 750 -2.45 -1.79 10.63
CA SER A 750 -2.53 -2.56 9.39
C SER A 750 -3.55 -3.67 9.54
N THR A 751 -4.54 -3.73 8.66
CA THR A 751 -5.65 -4.71 8.73
C THR A 751 -5.87 -5.40 7.38
N ALA A 752 -5.62 -6.70 7.32
CA ALA A 752 -5.91 -7.53 6.16
C ALA A 752 -7.01 -8.55 6.50
N SER A 753 -8.09 -8.61 5.71
CA SER A 753 -9.17 -9.59 5.88
C SER A 753 -9.46 -10.29 4.56
N THR A 754 -9.48 -11.61 4.54
CA THR A 754 -9.79 -12.40 3.35
C THR A 754 -10.94 -13.35 3.62
N ARG A 755 -11.96 -13.34 2.77
CA ARG A 755 -13.05 -14.31 2.77
C ARG A 755 -13.03 -15.12 1.47
N LEU A 756 -12.90 -16.44 1.58
CA LEU A 756 -12.93 -17.40 0.47
C LEU A 756 -14.08 -18.36 0.71
N TYR A 757 -14.98 -18.48 -0.27
CA TYR A 757 -16.15 -19.33 -0.12
C TYR A 757 -16.74 -19.81 -1.44
N ASN A 758 -17.70 -20.73 -1.37
CA ASN A 758 -18.50 -21.13 -2.52
C ASN A 758 -19.88 -20.48 -2.51
N GLN A 759 -20.36 -20.05 -3.68
CA GLN A 759 -21.66 -19.37 -3.83
C GLN A 759 -22.84 -20.15 -3.25
N ASP A 760 -22.76 -21.48 -3.26
CA ASP A 760 -23.85 -22.36 -2.85
C ASP A 760 -24.02 -22.50 -1.33
N GLN A 761 -23.18 -21.86 -0.50
CA GLN A 761 -23.19 -22.06 0.96
C GLN A 761 -24.54 -21.75 1.64
N PHE A 762 -25.40 -20.95 0.99
CA PHE A 762 -26.74 -20.58 1.49
C PHE A 762 -27.88 -21.25 0.71
N ALA A 763 -27.59 -22.09 -0.28
CA ALA A 763 -28.61 -22.80 -1.03
C ALA A 763 -29.27 -23.88 -0.13
N ALA A 764 -30.60 -23.88 -0.10
CA ALA A 764 -31.37 -24.88 0.65
C ALA A 764 -31.17 -26.31 0.10
N ALA A 765 -30.83 -26.43 -1.19
CA ALA A 765 -30.48 -27.66 -1.87
C ALA A 765 -29.58 -27.36 -3.08
N THR A 766 -28.63 -28.25 -3.38
CA THR A 766 -27.72 -28.14 -4.55
C THR A 766 -27.55 -29.49 -5.23
N THR A 767 -27.17 -29.53 -6.51
CA THR A 767 -26.81 -30.78 -7.21
C THR A 767 -25.59 -31.50 -6.62
N GLY A 768 -24.93 -30.91 -5.60
CA GLY A 768 -23.74 -31.44 -4.96
C GLY A 768 -22.49 -31.35 -5.84
N LEU A 769 -21.39 -31.89 -5.32
CA LEU A 769 -20.11 -32.02 -6.00
C LEU A 769 -19.95 -33.46 -6.52
N VAL A 770 -19.93 -33.68 -7.84
CA VAL A 770 -19.98 -35.04 -8.43
C VAL A 770 -18.84 -35.25 -9.42
N ASN A 771 -17.98 -36.26 -9.20
CA ASN A 771 -16.78 -36.53 -10.01
C ASN A 771 -15.92 -35.27 -10.25
N SER A 772 -15.77 -34.44 -9.22
CA SER A 772 -15.23 -33.09 -9.33
C SER A 772 -14.17 -32.80 -8.26
N SER A 773 -13.41 -31.72 -8.46
CA SER A 773 -12.43 -31.24 -7.49
C SER A 773 -12.65 -29.77 -7.15
N VAL A 774 -12.48 -29.43 -5.87
CA VAL A 774 -12.40 -28.06 -5.38
C VAL A 774 -11.10 -27.89 -4.60
N THR A 775 -10.32 -26.88 -4.96
CA THR A 775 -9.06 -26.57 -4.31
C THR A 775 -9.03 -25.12 -3.85
N VAL A 776 -8.82 -24.91 -2.55
CA VAL A 776 -8.54 -23.62 -1.92
C VAL A 776 -7.12 -23.69 -1.36
N THR A 777 -6.12 -23.35 -2.17
CA THR A 777 -4.72 -23.64 -1.81
C THR A 777 -3.78 -22.46 -1.97
N GLY A 778 -2.79 -22.37 -1.07
CA GLY A 778 -1.72 -21.36 -1.15
C GLY A 778 -2.20 -19.91 -1.07
N ASN A 779 -3.41 -19.65 -0.57
CA ASN A 779 -3.90 -18.29 -0.38
C ASN A 779 -3.22 -17.67 0.85
N SER A 780 -2.90 -16.38 0.79
CA SER A 780 -2.17 -15.70 1.85
C SER A 780 -2.84 -14.38 2.24
N THR A 781 -3.03 -14.19 3.54
CA THR A 781 -3.48 -12.93 4.14
C THR A 781 -2.38 -12.43 5.07
N THR A 782 -1.77 -11.28 4.74
CA THR A 782 -0.67 -10.70 5.51
C THR A 782 -1.01 -9.28 5.96
N ALA A 783 -0.91 -8.99 7.26
CA ALA A 783 -0.95 -7.64 7.80
C ALA A 783 0.37 -7.33 8.50
N GLU A 784 1.09 -6.33 8.02
CA GLU A 784 2.33 -5.85 8.63
C GLU A 784 2.17 -4.40 9.09
N ALA A 785 2.54 -4.10 10.33
CA ALA A 785 2.61 -2.77 10.90
C ALA A 785 3.98 -2.54 11.53
N SER A 786 4.66 -1.45 11.17
CA SER A 786 5.95 -1.09 11.76
C SER A 786 6.05 0.40 12.07
N ALA A 787 6.55 0.77 13.25
CA ALA A 787 6.84 2.18 13.51
C ALA A 787 8.10 2.60 12.77
N ASN A 788 9.27 2.07 13.11
CA ASN A 788 10.54 2.43 12.47
C ASN A 788 11.24 1.22 11.85
N ARG A 789 11.63 1.34 10.57
CA ARG A 789 12.48 0.39 9.83
C ARG A 789 13.68 1.10 9.24
N ALA A 790 14.86 0.52 9.43
CA ALA A 790 16.10 1.04 8.86
C ALA A 790 17.02 -0.08 8.33
N ASP A 791 17.52 0.09 7.11
CA ASP A 791 18.58 -0.72 6.54
C ASP A 791 19.79 0.19 6.22
N ASN A 792 20.87 0.07 6.98
CA ASN A 792 22.05 0.94 6.90
C ASN A 792 23.29 0.14 6.51
N SER A 793 24.01 0.60 5.49
CA SER A 793 25.26 -0.02 5.04
C SER A 793 26.38 1.02 4.87
N VAL A 794 27.56 0.70 5.39
CA VAL A 794 28.80 1.43 5.16
C VAL A 794 29.85 0.46 4.61
N ALA A 795 30.50 0.82 3.51
CA ALA A 795 31.59 0.06 2.91
C ALA A 795 32.82 0.95 2.68
N LEU A 796 33.98 0.53 3.19
CA LEU A 796 35.25 1.23 3.05
C LEU A 796 36.30 0.27 2.49
N ASN A 797 36.81 0.53 1.29
CA ASN A 797 37.70 -0.39 0.58
C ASN A 797 38.95 0.32 0.02
N GLY A 798 40.12 -0.02 0.56
CA GLY A 798 41.43 0.41 0.06
C GLY A 798 42.19 -0.77 -0.56
N ALA A 799 42.30 -0.83 -1.88
CA ALA A 799 42.90 -1.99 -2.56
C ALA A 799 44.39 -2.19 -2.24
N ALA A 800 45.14 -1.11 -2.00
CA ALA A 800 46.50 -1.15 -1.47
C ALA A 800 46.50 -0.76 0.01
N LEU A 801 46.05 0.44 0.35
CA LEU A 801 46.04 0.98 1.70
C LEU A 801 44.63 1.42 2.12
N GLN A 802 44.19 0.96 3.29
CA GLN A 802 43.00 1.49 3.97
C GLN A 802 43.38 2.08 5.34
N GLY A 803 43.53 3.39 5.42
CA GLY A 803 43.88 4.12 6.64
C GLY A 803 42.75 4.92 7.29
N ALA A 804 41.65 5.19 6.59
CA ALA A 804 40.54 5.99 7.14
C ALA A 804 39.70 5.21 8.17
N ASN A 805 39.06 5.92 9.10
CA ASN A 805 38.08 5.35 10.03
C ASN A 805 36.65 5.46 9.49
N ALA A 806 35.75 4.62 10.01
CA ALA A 806 34.34 4.64 9.63
C ALA A 806 33.39 4.42 10.82
N GLY A 807 32.26 5.10 10.78
CA GLY A 807 31.24 5.07 11.83
C GLY A 807 29.81 4.96 11.30
N LEU A 808 29.01 4.11 11.92
CA LEU A 808 27.58 3.98 11.64
C LEU A 808 26.77 4.13 12.93
N VAL A 809 25.89 5.12 12.99
CA VAL A 809 24.88 5.27 14.06
C VAL A 809 23.50 5.00 13.51
N ASN A 810 22.75 4.12 14.17
CA ASN A 810 21.32 3.95 13.97
C ASN A 810 20.57 4.19 15.28
N THR A 811 19.73 5.22 15.31
CA THR A 811 18.86 5.53 16.46
C THR A 811 17.40 5.45 16.03
N GLN A 812 16.59 4.63 16.71
CA GLN A 812 15.16 4.53 16.46
C GLN A 812 14.39 4.62 17.79
N ASN A 813 13.46 5.57 17.90
CA ASN A 813 12.61 5.71 19.08
C ASN A 813 11.13 5.66 18.69
N SER A 814 10.36 4.83 19.37
CA SER A 814 8.93 4.66 19.13
C SER A 814 8.14 4.77 20.43
N SER A 815 7.23 5.74 20.50
CA SER A 815 6.11 5.74 21.44
C SER A 815 4.77 5.43 20.77
N ALA A 816 4.77 5.18 19.45
CA ALA A 816 3.57 4.91 18.68
C ALA A 816 2.91 3.60 19.07
N ALA A 817 1.57 3.56 19.07
CA ALA A 817 0.82 2.32 19.15
C ALA A 817 0.89 1.58 17.80
N VAL A 818 1.43 0.36 17.78
CA VAL A 818 1.59 -0.47 16.58
C VAL A 818 0.59 -1.61 16.63
N THR A 819 -0.30 -1.72 15.63
CA THR A 819 -1.30 -2.79 15.56
C THR A 819 -1.34 -3.45 14.18
N SER A 820 -1.22 -4.78 14.13
CA SER A 820 -1.45 -5.57 12.92
C SER A 820 -2.56 -6.60 13.12
N ASN A 821 -3.56 -6.64 12.24
CA ASN A 821 -4.68 -7.58 12.28
C ASN A 821 -4.78 -8.35 10.96
N ALA A 822 -4.62 -9.67 10.98
CA ALA A 822 -4.82 -10.53 9.81
C ALA A 822 -5.95 -11.53 10.07
N THR A 823 -6.96 -11.57 9.19
CA THR A 823 -8.11 -12.46 9.30
C THR A 823 -8.32 -13.23 8.01
N THR A 824 -8.42 -14.55 8.07
CA THR A 824 -8.87 -15.37 6.94
C THR A 824 -10.08 -16.21 7.34
N SER A 825 -11.11 -16.21 6.50
CA SER A 825 -12.21 -17.15 6.54
C SER A 825 -12.25 -17.89 5.20
N ALA A 826 -11.78 -19.12 5.18
CA ALA A 826 -11.83 -20.03 4.04
C ALA A 826 -12.83 -21.15 4.35
N THR A 827 -14.04 -21.02 3.83
CA THR A 827 -15.16 -21.93 4.15
C THR A 827 -15.75 -22.51 2.89
N PHE A 828 -15.88 -23.83 2.83
CA PHE A 828 -16.61 -24.50 1.77
C PHE A 828 -17.80 -25.23 2.37
N GLN A 829 -19.02 -24.92 1.91
CA GLN A 829 -20.24 -25.54 2.40
C GLN A 829 -21.17 -25.97 1.26
N LEU A 830 -21.62 -27.23 1.29
CA LEU A 830 -22.65 -27.75 0.40
C LEU A 830 -23.72 -28.52 1.16
N ASN A 831 -24.95 -28.36 0.71
CA ASN A 831 -26.11 -29.13 1.15
C ASN A 831 -26.62 -29.99 -0.01
N GLY A 832 -26.91 -31.28 0.22
CA GLY A 832 -27.49 -32.18 -0.77
C GLY A 832 -28.93 -31.80 -1.18
N THR A 833 -29.52 -32.54 -2.12
CA THR A 833 -30.90 -32.34 -2.60
C THR A 833 -31.89 -33.39 -2.11
N ALA A 834 -33.19 -33.11 -2.28
CA ALA A 834 -34.26 -34.12 -2.33
C ALA A 834 -34.61 -34.42 -3.81
N PRO A 835 -34.66 -35.70 -4.26
CA PRO A 835 -34.39 -36.92 -3.51
C PRO A 835 -32.92 -37.03 -3.05
N ALA A 836 -32.71 -37.78 -1.97
CA ALA A 836 -31.45 -37.89 -1.23
C ALA A 836 -30.22 -38.12 -2.12
N THR A 837 -29.34 -37.11 -2.20
CA THR A 837 -28.01 -37.20 -2.82
C THR A 837 -26.93 -36.80 -1.82
N ALA A 838 -25.71 -37.31 -2.04
CA ALA A 838 -24.56 -36.84 -1.27
C ALA A 838 -24.17 -35.42 -1.65
N ALA A 839 -23.81 -34.60 -0.66
CA ALA A 839 -23.26 -33.27 -0.93
C ALA A 839 -21.94 -33.36 -1.73
N ALA A 840 -21.19 -34.46 -1.59
CA ALA A 840 -20.09 -34.81 -2.47
C ALA A 840 -20.03 -36.32 -2.79
N LEU A 841 -19.89 -36.66 -4.06
CA LEU A 841 -19.81 -38.02 -4.61
C LEU A 841 -18.59 -38.14 -5.53
N ASN A 842 -17.71 -39.12 -5.27
CA ASN A 842 -16.49 -39.37 -6.04
C ASN A 842 -15.62 -38.10 -6.23
N SER A 843 -15.57 -37.24 -5.22
CA SER A 843 -15.07 -35.86 -5.35
C SER A 843 -14.13 -35.46 -4.23
N GLY A 844 -13.32 -34.43 -4.46
CA GLY A 844 -12.34 -33.92 -3.50
C GLY A 844 -12.51 -32.42 -3.20
N VAL A 845 -12.58 -32.06 -1.92
CA VAL A 845 -12.45 -30.67 -1.44
C VAL A 845 -11.16 -30.56 -0.64
N THR A 846 -10.25 -29.68 -1.05
CA THR A 846 -8.96 -29.47 -0.40
C THR A 846 -8.76 -28.01 -0.03
N ILE A 847 -8.57 -27.74 1.26
CA ILE A 847 -8.11 -26.45 1.81
C ILE A 847 -6.68 -26.66 2.30
N ASP A 848 -5.68 -26.30 1.50
CA ASP A 848 -4.29 -26.68 1.75
C ASP A 848 -3.27 -25.52 1.65
N GLY A 849 -2.35 -25.45 2.62
CA GLY A 849 -1.23 -24.50 2.55
C GLY A 849 -1.63 -23.02 2.59
N ASN A 850 -2.81 -22.69 3.09
CA ASN A 850 -3.25 -21.30 3.22
C ASN A 850 -2.62 -20.66 4.47
N SER A 851 -2.29 -19.37 4.41
CA SER A 851 -1.61 -18.66 5.50
C SER A 851 -2.34 -17.39 5.92
N THR A 852 -2.42 -17.18 7.23
CA THR A 852 -2.84 -15.92 7.85
C THR A 852 -1.71 -15.43 8.75
N THR A 853 -1.09 -14.31 8.42
CA THR A 853 0.07 -13.78 9.16
C THR A 853 -0.13 -12.32 9.54
N ALA A 854 -0.04 -12.03 10.82
CA ALA A 854 0.06 -10.68 11.36
C ALA A 854 1.46 -10.45 11.94
N LEU A 855 2.05 -9.30 11.63
CA LEU A 855 3.37 -8.87 12.10
C LEU A 855 3.33 -7.42 12.56
N ALA A 856 3.60 -7.19 13.83
CA ALA A 856 3.73 -5.86 14.43
C ALA A 856 5.16 -5.63 14.93
N ARG A 857 5.76 -4.48 14.60
CA ARG A 857 7.12 -4.12 15.02
C ARG A 857 7.18 -2.67 15.52
N GLY A 858 7.72 -2.45 16.73
CA GLY A 858 8.11 -1.12 17.17
C GLY A 858 9.27 -0.60 16.32
N ASN A 859 10.48 -1.07 16.59
CA ASN A 859 11.68 -0.72 15.83
C ASN A 859 12.33 -1.97 15.21
N ALA A 860 12.81 -1.84 13.97
CA ALA A 860 13.60 -2.85 13.28
C ALA A 860 14.79 -2.20 12.55
N ALA A 861 16.00 -2.74 12.75
CA ALA A 861 17.17 -2.28 12.04
C ALA A 861 18.11 -3.39 11.57
N THR A 862 18.67 -3.22 10.38
CA THR A 862 19.84 -3.92 9.89
C THR A 862 20.97 -2.92 9.70
N ASN A 863 22.11 -3.16 10.33
CA ASN A 863 23.31 -2.33 10.22
C ASN A 863 24.49 -3.18 9.76
N ALA A 864 25.15 -2.75 8.69
CA ALA A 864 26.33 -3.42 8.15
C ALA A 864 27.46 -2.41 7.94
N LEU A 865 28.63 -2.69 8.53
CA LEU A 865 29.87 -1.98 8.26
C LEU A 865 30.92 -2.96 7.74
N ASN A 866 31.42 -2.74 6.53
CA ASN A 866 32.47 -3.56 5.93
C ASN A 866 33.72 -2.71 5.66
N VAL A 867 34.86 -3.14 6.18
CA VAL A 867 36.15 -2.44 6.04
C VAL A 867 37.20 -3.39 5.47
N ALA A 868 37.65 -3.13 4.25
CA ALA A 868 38.58 -3.98 3.51
C ALA A 868 39.86 -3.23 3.15
N ALA A 869 40.98 -3.94 3.28
CA ALA A 869 42.27 -3.54 2.72
C ALA A 869 42.85 -4.68 1.88
N GLY A 870 43.40 -4.40 0.72
CA GLY A 870 44.03 -5.43 -0.11
C GLY A 870 45.49 -5.73 0.26
N SER A 871 46.29 -4.72 0.63
CA SER A 871 47.69 -4.94 1.10
C SER A 871 47.87 -4.64 2.59
N SER A 872 47.51 -3.44 3.04
CA SER A 872 47.70 -3.03 4.44
C SER A 872 46.63 -2.06 4.93
N TYR A 873 46.43 -2.05 6.24
CA TYR A 873 45.71 -1.00 6.93
C TYR A 873 46.69 0.10 7.40
N GLY A 874 46.20 1.34 7.52
CA GLY A 874 46.98 2.45 8.06
C GLY A 874 47.31 2.26 9.54
N THR A 875 48.43 2.82 9.99
CA THR A 875 48.83 2.80 11.41
C THR A 875 47.87 3.66 12.24
N SER A 876 47.09 3.03 13.10
CA SER A 876 46.17 3.74 13.99
C SER A 876 46.90 4.24 15.25
N THR A 877 46.75 5.53 15.56
CA THR A 877 47.14 6.13 16.85
C THR A 877 45.96 6.23 17.82
N ALA A 878 44.85 5.57 17.47
CA ALA A 878 43.59 5.77 18.17
C ALA A 878 43.57 5.13 19.56
N ALA A 879 42.76 5.71 20.45
CA ALA A 879 42.51 5.16 21.78
C ALA A 879 41.93 3.73 21.73
N THR A 880 41.94 3.05 22.86
CA THR A 880 41.33 1.72 23.01
C THR A 880 39.87 1.72 22.54
N ALA A 881 39.52 0.76 21.68
CA ALA A 881 38.13 0.58 21.26
C ALA A 881 37.23 0.21 22.44
N GLY A 882 35.99 0.68 22.43
CA GLY A 882 35.06 0.45 23.52
C GLY A 882 33.62 0.81 23.18
N SER A 883 32.70 0.32 24.00
CA SER A 883 31.27 0.64 23.94
C SER A 883 30.72 0.81 25.34
N THR A 884 29.95 1.88 25.55
CA THR A 884 29.24 2.21 26.78
C THR A 884 27.82 2.65 26.41
N PRO A 885 26.85 2.66 27.34
CA PRO A 885 25.52 3.20 27.06
C PRO A 885 25.52 4.63 26.52
N ALA A 886 26.59 5.40 26.78
CA ALA A 886 26.76 6.77 26.29
C ALA A 886 27.33 6.85 24.86
N GLY A 887 27.99 5.79 24.36
CA GLY A 887 28.58 5.79 23.02
C GLY A 887 29.54 4.63 22.72
N THR A 888 29.90 4.51 21.45
CA THR A 888 30.82 3.50 20.91
C THR A 888 31.94 4.17 20.13
N GLN A 889 33.16 3.67 20.27
CA GLN A 889 34.34 4.25 19.63
C GLN A 889 35.34 3.18 19.24
N ALA A 890 35.80 3.22 17.99
CA ALA A 890 36.80 2.35 17.37
C ALA A 890 37.19 2.91 16.00
N THR A 891 38.21 2.37 15.34
CA THR A 891 38.53 2.75 13.95
C THR A 891 37.41 2.32 13.00
N ALA A 892 36.75 1.18 13.26
CA ALA A 892 35.51 0.77 12.63
C ALA A 892 34.43 0.55 13.71
N ALA A 893 33.42 1.41 13.74
CA ALA A 893 32.45 1.45 14.84
C ALA A 893 31.00 1.39 14.32
N VAL A 894 30.16 0.61 15.01
CA VAL A 894 28.71 0.59 14.83
C VAL A 894 28.02 0.85 16.17
N LEU A 895 27.08 1.79 16.21
CA LEU A 895 26.21 2.04 17.36
C LEU A 895 24.75 1.91 16.94
N ASN A 896 24.04 0.98 17.53
CA ASN A 896 22.60 0.82 17.36
C ASN A 896 21.87 1.06 18.68
N THR A 897 20.98 2.05 18.71
CA THR A 897 20.18 2.41 19.89
C THR A 897 18.70 2.39 19.53
N GLN A 898 17.91 1.51 20.15
CA GLN A 898 16.48 1.40 19.89
C GLN A 898 15.66 1.50 21.19
N GLY A 899 14.65 2.36 21.20
CA GLY A 899 13.72 2.54 22.32
C GLY A 899 12.26 2.33 21.89
N ASN A 900 11.53 1.47 22.59
CA ASN A 900 10.09 1.28 22.38
C ASN A 900 9.31 1.42 23.68
N THR A 901 8.51 2.48 23.78
CA THR A 901 7.58 2.73 24.89
C THR A 901 6.11 2.51 24.49
N GLY A 902 5.81 2.51 23.19
CA GLY A 902 4.47 2.28 22.64
C GLY A 902 4.06 0.80 22.70
N ALA A 903 2.75 0.55 22.77
CA ALA A 903 2.21 -0.81 22.70
C ALA A 903 2.37 -1.40 21.30
N VAL A 904 2.76 -2.67 21.21
CA VAL A 904 2.89 -3.43 19.95
C VAL A 904 1.99 -4.66 20.03
N THR A 905 0.94 -4.66 19.21
CA THR A 905 -0.10 -5.70 19.22
C THR A 905 -0.22 -6.35 17.84
N SER A 906 -0.14 -7.67 17.79
CA SER A 906 -0.37 -8.46 16.57
C SER A 906 -1.48 -9.47 16.80
N ASN A 907 -2.52 -9.45 15.96
CA ASN A 907 -3.66 -10.36 16.04
C ASN A 907 -3.83 -11.15 14.73
N ALA A 908 -3.96 -12.46 14.83
CA ALA A 908 -4.25 -13.35 13.71
C ALA A 908 -5.47 -14.23 14.01
N THR A 909 -6.42 -14.27 13.07
CA THR A 909 -7.65 -15.08 13.17
C THR A 909 -7.81 -15.90 11.89
N GLY A 910 -8.08 -17.21 12.01
CA GLY A 910 -8.17 -18.09 10.84
C GLY A 910 -9.23 -19.17 10.96
N THR A 911 -10.21 -19.17 10.06
CA THR A 911 -11.21 -20.23 9.94
C THR A 911 -11.00 -20.96 8.63
N TYR A 912 -10.69 -22.25 8.68
CA TYR A 912 -10.51 -23.12 7.51
C TYR A 912 -11.42 -24.33 7.67
N GLN A 913 -12.56 -24.31 6.98
CA GLN A 913 -13.62 -25.29 7.21
C GLN A 913 -14.24 -25.84 5.94
N VAL A 914 -14.57 -27.13 5.98
CA VAL A 914 -15.39 -27.82 4.97
C VAL A 914 -16.63 -28.37 5.68
N ALA A 915 -17.81 -28.10 5.13
CA ALA A 915 -19.09 -28.63 5.60
C ALA A 915 -19.84 -29.30 4.44
N LEU A 916 -20.09 -30.61 4.55
CA LEU A 916 -20.79 -31.39 3.53
C LEU A 916 -22.03 -32.04 4.15
N ASN A 917 -23.21 -31.49 3.86
CA ASN A 917 -24.43 -31.85 4.56
C ASN A 917 -25.35 -32.72 3.69
N GLY A 918 -25.57 -33.97 4.08
CA GLY A 918 -26.58 -34.85 3.49
C GLY A 918 -28.00 -34.43 3.89
N VAL A 919 -29.00 -34.81 3.09
CA VAL A 919 -30.42 -34.51 3.38
C VAL A 919 -31.04 -35.59 4.27
N GLY A 920 -31.63 -35.16 5.40
CA GLY A 920 -32.35 -36.02 6.35
C GLY A 920 -31.44 -36.84 7.26
N THR A 921 -31.65 -36.75 8.58
CA THR A 921 -30.92 -37.57 9.56
C THR A 921 -31.12 -39.07 9.26
N GLY A 922 -30.10 -39.71 8.69
CA GLY A 922 -30.03 -41.17 8.53
C GLY A 922 -30.39 -41.76 7.15
N THR A 923 -30.64 -40.98 6.09
CA THR A 923 -31.04 -41.54 4.77
C THR A 923 -30.09 -41.25 3.60
N ALA A 924 -29.28 -40.19 3.63
CA ALA A 924 -28.28 -39.87 2.59
C ALA A 924 -26.86 -39.71 3.16
N PRO A 925 -25.80 -40.26 2.53
CA PRO A 925 -24.42 -39.92 2.90
C PRO A 925 -24.13 -38.45 2.64
N GLY A 926 -23.38 -37.75 3.49
CA GLY A 926 -22.90 -36.39 3.19
C GLY A 926 -21.67 -36.40 2.26
N LEU A 927 -20.87 -37.47 2.32
CA LEU A 927 -19.68 -37.69 1.50
C LEU A 927 -19.56 -39.18 1.11
N THR A 928 -19.39 -39.47 -0.18
CA THR A 928 -19.20 -40.84 -0.71
C THR A 928 -18.01 -40.93 -1.67
N ASN A 929 -17.14 -41.93 -1.50
CA ASN A 929 -15.93 -42.18 -2.28
C ASN A 929 -15.06 -40.94 -2.55
N GLY A 930 -15.00 -40.01 -1.59
CA GLY A 930 -14.40 -38.70 -1.77
C GLY A 930 -13.39 -38.32 -0.69
N THR A 931 -12.88 -37.10 -0.78
CA THR A 931 -11.94 -36.53 0.19
C THR A 931 -12.37 -35.14 0.64
N ALA A 932 -12.36 -34.88 1.94
CA ALA A 932 -12.33 -33.52 2.49
C ALA A 932 -11.04 -33.35 3.29
N ALA A 933 -10.14 -32.50 2.81
CA ALA A 933 -8.81 -32.29 3.38
C ALA A 933 -8.58 -30.83 3.78
N ILE A 934 -8.18 -30.61 5.03
CA ILE A 934 -7.76 -29.31 5.57
C ILE A 934 -6.33 -29.48 6.09
N THR A 935 -5.34 -29.18 5.24
CA THR A 935 -3.93 -29.48 5.56
C THR A 935 -2.96 -28.33 5.40
N GLY A 936 -1.86 -28.35 6.14
CA GLY A 936 -0.78 -27.35 5.98
C GLY A 936 -1.18 -25.88 6.19
N ASN A 937 -2.37 -25.59 6.74
CA ASN A 937 -2.84 -24.22 6.90
C ASN A 937 -2.19 -23.58 8.15
N THR A 938 -1.88 -22.30 8.08
CA THR A 938 -1.17 -21.59 9.16
C THR A 938 -1.90 -20.32 9.60
N VAL A 939 -1.86 -20.07 10.92
CA VAL A 939 -2.26 -18.81 11.54
C VAL A 939 -1.14 -18.35 12.46
N ALA A 940 -0.52 -17.22 12.16
CA ALA A 940 0.65 -16.71 12.87
C ALA A 940 0.48 -15.24 13.25
N ALA A 941 0.69 -14.91 14.52
CA ALA A 941 0.80 -13.55 15.02
C ALA A 941 2.20 -13.33 15.62
N GLN A 942 2.88 -12.26 15.20
CA GLN A 942 4.24 -11.95 15.62
C GLN A 942 4.34 -10.48 16.05
N ALA A 943 4.80 -10.22 17.27
CA ALA A 943 4.99 -8.88 17.81
C ALA A 943 6.42 -8.72 18.34
N TYR A 944 7.11 -7.68 17.88
CA TYR A 944 8.45 -7.33 18.33
C TYR A 944 8.49 -5.87 18.81
N GLY A 945 8.99 -5.62 20.02
CA GLY A 945 9.28 -4.26 20.48
C GLY A 945 10.44 -3.67 19.68
N ASN A 946 11.63 -4.28 19.82
CA ASN A 946 12.85 -3.89 19.11
C ASN A 946 13.52 -5.11 18.47
N SER A 947 13.98 -4.97 17.22
CA SER A 947 14.75 -5.99 16.50
C SER A 947 15.98 -5.36 15.82
N ALA A 948 17.16 -5.96 16.01
CA ALA A 948 18.41 -5.46 15.45
C ALA A 948 19.32 -6.57 14.93
N THR A 949 19.88 -6.36 13.75
CA THR A 949 21.02 -7.14 13.24
C THR A 949 22.17 -6.20 12.96
N ASN A 950 23.30 -6.37 13.66
CA ASN A 950 24.49 -5.54 13.49
C ASN A 950 25.65 -6.42 13.02
N THR A 951 26.24 -6.08 11.89
CA THR A 951 27.37 -6.80 11.32
C THR A 951 28.54 -5.85 11.07
N LEU A 952 29.72 -6.25 11.52
CA LEU A 952 30.97 -5.55 11.29
C LEU A 952 31.98 -6.55 10.73
N THR A 953 32.43 -6.33 9.50
CA THR A 953 33.42 -7.19 8.84
C THR A 953 34.70 -6.41 8.59
N VAL A 954 35.84 -6.99 8.96
CA VAL A 954 37.18 -6.47 8.68
C VAL A 954 37.99 -7.54 7.94
N THR A 955 38.33 -7.32 6.67
CA THR A 955 39.01 -8.31 5.81
C THR A 955 40.48 -8.58 6.23
N ALA A 956 40.95 -9.81 6.06
CA ALA A 956 42.30 -10.31 6.31
C ALA A 956 42.96 -10.79 4.98
N PRO A 957 44.30 -10.94 4.87
CA PRO A 957 45.35 -10.94 5.90
C PRO A 957 46.22 -9.67 5.96
N ALA A 958 45.67 -8.50 5.61
CA ALA A 958 46.40 -7.23 5.63
C ALA A 958 46.99 -6.89 7.03
N THR A 959 48.24 -6.42 7.08
CA THR A 959 48.90 -5.96 8.32
C THR A 959 48.25 -4.68 8.85
N GLY A 960 48.31 -4.43 10.16
CA GLY A 960 47.86 -3.15 10.76
C GLY A 960 46.36 -3.02 11.04
N ARG A 961 45.67 -4.16 11.24
CA ARG A 961 44.20 -4.23 11.32
C ARG A 961 43.57 -3.15 12.24
N PRO A 962 42.48 -2.50 11.79
CA PRO A 962 41.79 -1.48 12.57
C PRO A 962 41.13 -2.09 13.82
N THR A 963 40.96 -1.27 14.86
CA THR A 963 40.10 -1.65 15.99
C THR A 963 38.63 -1.65 15.56
N ALA A 964 37.84 -2.56 16.13
CA ALA A 964 36.45 -2.82 15.75
C ALA A 964 35.55 -2.83 17.00
N ALA A 965 34.41 -2.16 16.96
CA ALA A 965 33.43 -2.17 18.05
C ALA A 965 31.98 -2.09 17.56
N ILE A 966 31.09 -2.84 18.22
CA ILE A 966 29.64 -2.73 18.05
C ILE A 966 29.02 -2.43 19.42
N GLY A 967 28.34 -1.30 19.55
CA GLY A 967 27.42 -1.00 20.65
C GLY A 967 25.98 -1.27 20.21
N ASN A 968 25.24 -2.04 21.00
CA ASN A 968 23.81 -2.28 20.75
C ASN A 968 23.02 -2.12 22.05
N TYR A 969 22.20 -1.07 22.13
CA TYR A 969 21.41 -0.71 23.30
C TYR A 969 19.92 -0.72 22.92
N GLN A 970 19.16 -1.66 23.48
CA GLN A 970 17.71 -1.78 23.22
C GLN A 970 16.92 -1.69 24.52
N THR A 971 15.92 -0.82 24.57
CA THR A 971 14.99 -0.70 25.70
C THR A 971 13.55 -0.86 25.23
N ASN A 972 12.80 -1.74 25.89
CA ASN A 972 11.38 -1.90 25.67
C ASN A 972 10.65 -1.77 27.01
N SER A 973 9.77 -0.78 27.13
CA SER A 973 8.84 -0.62 28.26
C SER A 973 7.37 -0.69 27.84
N GLY A 974 7.08 -0.66 26.54
CA GLY A 974 5.73 -0.85 26.00
C GLY A 974 5.26 -2.31 26.09
N ALA A 975 3.95 -2.52 26.14
CA ALA A 975 3.34 -3.85 26.13
C ALA A 975 3.51 -4.51 24.74
N ILE A 976 3.97 -5.76 24.72
CA ILE A 976 4.12 -6.55 23.50
C ILE A 976 3.16 -7.73 23.55
N VAL A 977 2.18 -7.75 22.63
CA VAL A 977 1.09 -8.74 22.62
C VAL A 977 1.01 -9.38 21.24
N ALA A 978 1.08 -10.71 21.20
CA ALA A 978 0.75 -11.49 20.01
C ALA A 978 -0.40 -12.44 20.36
N THR A 979 -1.47 -12.43 19.56
CA THR A 979 -2.66 -13.25 19.79
C THR A 979 -3.06 -13.96 18.50
N ALA A 980 -3.10 -15.29 18.56
CA ALA A 980 -3.78 -16.10 17.56
C ALA A 980 -5.09 -16.61 18.18
N THR A 981 -6.24 -16.14 17.69
CA THR A 981 -7.56 -16.41 18.30
C THR A 981 -8.59 -16.82 17.27
N GLY A 982 -9.70 -17.42 17.72
CA GLY A 982 -10.80 -17.85 16.85
C GLY A 982 -10.36 -18.83 15.75
N VAL A 983 -9.28 -19.58 15.98
CA VAL A 983 -8.71 -20.47 14.97
C VAL A 983 -9.49 -21.76 14.90
N SER A 984 -9.92 -22.16 13.70
CA SER A 984 -10.68 -23.39 13.48
C SER A 984 -10.19 -24.11 12.22
N TYR A 985 -9.86 -25.39 12.37
CA TYR A 985 -9.57 -26.31 11.27
C TYR A 985 -10.56 -27.47 11.38
N GLY A 986 -11.46 -27.61 10.41
CA GLY A 986 -12.56 -28.58 10.56
C GLY A 986 -13.12 -29.11 9.24
N ALA A 987 -13.41 -30.42 9.23
CA ALA A 987 -14.29 -31.04 8.25
C ALA A 987 -15.54 -31.55 8.99
N GLY A 988 -16.70 -30.98 8.69
CA GLY A 988 -18.00 -31.45 9.17
C GLY A 988 -18.75 -32.16 8.05
N VAL A 989 -19.31 -33.33 8.35
CA VAL A 989 -20.24 -34.04 7.45
C VAL A 989 -21.49 -34.39 8.23
N THR A 990 -22.68 -34.01 7.73
CA THR A 990 -23.94 -34.54 8.24
C THR A 990 -24.44 -35.65 7.31
N GLY A 991 -24.91 -36.77 7.89
CA GLY A 991 -25.17 -38.02 7.16
C GLY A 991 -23.99 -39.01 7.20
N ALA A 992 -24.07 -40.10 6.43
CA ALA A 992 -23.01 -41.10 6.38
C ALA A 992 -21.75 -40.62 5.62
N VAL A 993 -20.58 -41.16 5.98
CA VAL A 993 -19.30 -41.00 5.26
C VAL A 993 -18.92 -42.38 4.72
N SER A 994 -19.17 -42.63 3.43
CA SER A 994 -18.97 -43.96 2.81
C SER A 994 -17.74 -43.99 1.93
N GLY A 995 -16.80 -44.93 2.14
CA GLY A 995 -15.60 -45.08 1.30
C GLY A 995 -14.73 -43.82 1.16
N SER A 996 -14.80 -42.90 2.12
CA SER A 996 -14.27 -41.53 1.98
C SER A 996 -13.21 -41.20 3.03
N THR A 997 -12.40 -40.19 2.74
CA THR A 997 -11.35 -39.70 3.65
C THR A 997 -11.68 -38.30 4.16
N LEU A 998 -11.66 -38.13 5.48
CA LEU A 998 -11.65 -36.83 6.14
C LEU A 998 -10.27 -36.63 6.76
N ARG A 999 -9.57 -35.53 6.42
CA ARG A 999 -8.20 -35.30 6.89
C ARG A 999 -8.01 -33.87 7.36
N ALA A 1000 -7.58 -33.71 8.61
CA ALA A 1000 -7.06 -32.46 9.14
C ALA A 1000 -5.65 -32.70 9.68
N ALA A 1001 -4.61 -32.25 8.97
CA ALA A 1001 -3.22 -32.60 9.29
C ALA A 1001 -2.22 -31.48 8.92
N GLY A 1002 -1.18 -31.30 9.73
CA GLY A 1002 -0.11 -30.32 9.46
C GLY A 1002 -0.53 -28.85 9.58
N ASN A 1003 -1.70 -28.55 10.14
CA ASN A 1003 -2.13 -27.18 10.40
C ASN A 1003 -1.38 -26.60 11.62
N GLN A 1004 -1.00 -25.32 11.60
CA GLN A 1004 -0.21 -24.68 12.66
C GLN A 1004 -0.85 -23.38 13.17
N VAL A 1005 -0.70 -23.14 14.47
CA VAL A 1005 -1.08 -21.89 15.13
C VAL A 1005 0.11 -21.38 15.93
N THR A 1006 0.51 -20.13 15.73
CA THR A 1006 1.66 -19.55 16.41
C THR A 1006 1.35 -18.12 16.87
N ALA A 1007 1.72 -17.82 18.11
CA ALA A 1007 1.75 -16.46 18.64
C ALA A 1007 3.14 -16.23 19.26
N THR A 1008 3.84 -15.19 18.84
CA THR A 1008 5.20 -14.88 19.30
C THR A 1008 5.30 -13.40 19.68
N ALA A 1009 5.60 -13.13 20.95
CA ALA A 1009 5.80 -11.78 21.46
C ALA A 1009 7.24 -11.65 22.03
N VAL A 1010 7.99 -10.68 21.54
CA VAL A 1010 9.40 -10.47 21.92
C VAL A 1010 9.64 -8.99 22.23
N GLY A 1011 10.12 -8.67 23.43
CA GLY A 1011 10.49 -7.31 23.82
C GLY A 1011 11.64 -6.76 22.99
N ASN A 1012 12.83 -7.35 23.15
CA ASN A 1012 14.04 -7.00 22.43
C ASN A 1012 14.66 -8.25 21.80
N SER A 1013 15.09 -8.15 20.54
CA SER A 1013 15.86 -9.17 19.84
C SER A 1013 17.04 -8.50 19.14
N ALA A 1014 18.25 -9.01 19.39
CA ALA A 1014 19.45 -8.50 18.74
C ALA A 1014 20.46 -9.58 18.42
N VAL A 1015 21.13 -9.42 17.29
CA VAL A 1015 22.32 -10.16 16.89
C VAL A 1015 23.42 -9.15 16.54
N SER A 1016 24.59 -9.30 17.14
CA SER A 1016 25.78 -8.50 16.83
C SER A 1016 26.93 -9.43 16.46
N THR A 1017 27.57 -9.19 15.31
CA THR A 1017 28.65 -10.04 14.81
C THR A 1017 29.81 -9.19 14.34
N ILE A 1018 31.00 -9.44 14.92
CA ILE A 1018 32.27 -8.93 14.40
C ILE A 1018 32.98 -10.11 13.73
N ALA A 1019 33.20 -10.01 12.42
CA ALA A 1019 33.82 -11.06 11.62
C ALA A 1019 35.16 -10.61 11.02
N SER A 1020 36.07 -11.56 10.91
CA SER A 1020 37.31 -11.45 10.16
C SER A 1020 37.21 -12.32 8.91
N ALA A 1021 36.86 -11.76 7.76
CA ALA A 1021 36.84 -12.51 6.50
C ALA A 1021 38.29 -12.77 6.03
N ARG A 1022 38.64 -14.02 5.72
CA ARG A 1022 39.94 -14.39 5.12
C ARG A 1022 39.89 -14.30 3.61
#